data_AF-A0A917CN41-F1
#
_entry.id   AF-A0A917CN41-F1
#
_cell.length_a   1.000
_cell.length_b   1.000
_cell.length_c   1.000
_cell.angle_alpha   90.00
_cell.angle_beta   90.00
_cell.angle_gamma   90.00
#
_symmetry.space_group_name_H-M   'P 1'
#
loop_
_entity.id
_entity.type
_entity.pdbx_description
1 polymer ?
#
loop_
_entity_poly.entity_id
_entity_poly.type
_entity_poly.pdbx_seq_one_letter_code
_entity_poly.pdbx_strand_id
1 'polypeptide(L)'
;MITTTSDKAFSLVGSQYAVADAKPLSPDDYRDLVKRRAISILHITPDEQEWADNEELRRETEWKIMEKIHSDSNLLPIDFLSKGVERAKAVCRILAPSGLGTGFLIDRGMIMTNHHVLESAQEAGNSYAEFGYEENGNTIKLKLKPEELFITSPFEELDFTIVACETAGIEEIVPVKLLRSPTTITRGEYANIIQHPRGRKKEIALQDNTVSYVYEKVIHYITDTEPGTSGAAVFNNQWQLVALHHAGWYTDKAETEAVNEGIRISAIVAKLIALAQSGDAAAVQLTQKLEGTSPYLGFYDVEGLIDDSGDLAEIEIPSFKGDKRFADIGFWNIEHFNSSVKEQRVKDIARIVSEMSMDALGLVEVERGALDQLVKELKVRGASMDYVYLDAGSRQDLAVMYDTTTTKVELRNDINRKYSRLLASTVNGKPAFPDNREPLFALCTVNEEGQDIQFLMIVVHLKAMRDALSTSRRTVAAETLAVIIEDLKQTDEFRELPIILGGDLNDDAGSASLRPIMNSPAVITLTLDDAQAGYLSYIGNHQSLIDHIIVTKDTKTGVITNGRQKDDAGIVRYDKSMADYLKNISDHVPLVLRIVYKDSPAEIGTLTHAPGPNVIWAEESTLEKALLKLNLSRIHLEEERQYYDADKDRFDMVNYYRSINLQGGGSQLFQQLHRLLLDTHTSIFSYASSRAQLYSGVDLRENGNLHSLYSGKTLDAEQLIQEDFRTEQLRQEFMASLALHGQANEEGFQEMLEEKFVYNVEHVVPQSWFQKASPMKGDLHHLYICEKECNSYRSNIPYYDFADYNPEAYRETIRNECGKRGGTIRFEPESGKGEAARAVLYFLLRYPGKIQKQGRVDINLLLDWHKNHPVTLHEKHRNQAIYALQGNRNPLIDLPEIVSQIDFGG
;
A
#
# COMPACT_ATOMS: atom_id res chain seq x y z
N MET A 1 49.04 -10.65 60.63
CA MET A 1 48.62 -9.56 61.55
C MET A 1 49.14 -8.28 60.93
N ILE A 2 48.43 -7.59 60.04
CA ILE A 2 47.19 -6.79 60.21
C ILE A 2 47.30 -5.83 61.39
N THR A 3 47.55 -4.56 61.10
CA THR A 3 46.69 -3.44 61.52
C THR A 3 46.96 -2.28 60.56
N THR A 4 45.91 -1.96 59.81
CA THR A 4 45.81 -0.98 58.75
C THR A 4 45.71 0.43 59.31
N THR A 5 46.54 1.34 58.82
CA THR A 5 46.35 2.78 58.92
C THR A 5 45.42 3.24 57.80
N SER A 6 44.16 3.48 58.12
CA SER A 6 43.21 4.31 57.38
C SER A 6 42.56 5.22 58.45
N ASP A 7 42.25 6.49 58.23
CA ASP A 7 41.58 7.08 57.10
C ASP A 7 42.01 8.54 56.90
N LYS A 8 42.18 8.94 55.64
CA LYS A 8 42.05 10.35 55.26
C LYS A 8 40.61 10.76 55.55
N ALA A 9 40.43 11.81 56.35
CA ALA A 9 39.13 12.39 56.62
C ALA A 9 38.47 12.86 55.32
N PHE A 10 37.42 12.15 54.89
CA PHE A 10 36.49 12.66 53.89
C PHE A 10 35.48 13.55 54.59
N SER A 11 35.56 14.86 54.32
CA SER A 11 34.46 15.79 54.57
C SER A 11 33.32 15.47 53.61
N LEU A 12 32.42 14.57 54.01
CA LEU A 12 31.12 14.42 53.37
C LEU A 12 30.29 15.68 53.68
N VAL A 13 30.20 16.58 52.71
CA VAL A 13 29.37 17.81 52.74
C VAL A 13 27.85 17.51 52.89
N GLY A 14 27.46 16.22 52.98
CA GLY A 14 26.08 15.76 53.11
C GLY A 14 25.60 15.35 54.52
N SER A 15 26.45 15.22 55.54
CA SER A 15 26.01 14.72 56.87
C SER A 15 25.04 15.68 57.59
N GLN A 16 25.08 16.95 57.24
CA GLN A 16 24.17 18.00 57.70
C GLN A 16 22.79 18.00 57.01
N TYR A 17 22.62 17.18 55.96
CA TYR A 17 21.33 16.96 55.29
C TYR A 17 20.75 15.57 55.53
N ALA A 18 21.46 14.70 56.27
CA ALA A 18 20.92 13.42 56.69
C ALA A 18 19.83 13.66 57.75
N VAL A 19 18.59 13.36 57.39
CA VAL A 19 17.44 13.45 58.31
C VAL A 19 17.66 12.41 59.42
N ALA A 20 18.13 12.86 60.58
CA ALA A 20 18.48 12.00 61.72
C ALA A 20 17.27 11.25 62.32
N ASP A 21 16.05 11.60 61.92
CA ASP A 21 14.79 11.00 62.38
C ASP A 21 13.82 10.70 61.22
N ALA A 22 14.32 10.09 60.13
CA ALA A 22 13.43 9.54 59.12
C ALA A 22 12.74 8.27 59.68
N LYS A 23 11.63 8.44 60.40
CA LYS A 23 10.73 7.33 60.70
C LYS A 23 10.21 6.78 59.36
N PRO A 24 10.21 5.45 59.15
CA PRO A 24 9.54 4.87 58.00
C PRO A 24 8.10 5.38 57.97
N LEU A 25 7.62 5.74 56.77
CA LEU A 25 6.20 6.07 56.60
C LEU A 25 5.38 4.90 57.14
N SER A 26 4.31 5.21 57.88
CA SER A 26 3.35 4.18 58.20
C SER A 26 2.81 3.59 56.88
N PRO A 27 2.35 2.33 56.87
CA PRO A 27 1.79 1.74 55.66
C PRO A 27 0.72 2.62 55.01
N ASP A 28 -0.07 3.36 55.81
CA ASP A 28 -1.11 4.25 55.32
C ASP A 28 -0.56 5.57 54.74
N ASP A 29 0.47 6.16 55.36
CA ASP A 29 1.13 7.35 54.81
C ASP A 29 1.92 7.03 53.53
N TYR A 30 2.49 5.82 53.45
CA TYR A 30 3.14 5.33 52.23
C TYR A 30 2.14 5.13 51.10
N ARG A 31 0.97 4.55 51.40
CA ARG A 31 -0.14 4.39 50.44
C ARG A 31 -0.62 5.75 49.92
N ASP A 32 -0.76 6.74 50.80
CA ASP A 32 -1.17 8.09 50.40
C ASP A 32 -0.10 8.79 49.52
N LEU A 33 1.19 8.56 49.79
CA LEU A 33 2.28 9.05 48.95
C LEU A 33 2.27 8.44 47.54
N VAL A 34 2.12 7.11 47.44
CA VAL A 34 2.03 6.41 46.15
C VAL A 34 0.80 6.89 45.39
N LYS A 35 -0.34 7.06 46.06
CA LYS A 35 -1.58 7.59 45.49
C LYS A 35 -1.40 9.00 44.91
N ARG A 36 -0.80 9.91 45.68
CA ARG A 36 -0.50 11.28 45.20
C ARG A 36 0.44 11.27 43.99
N ARG A 37 1.41 10.36 43.97
CA ARG A 37 2.31 10.18 42.83
C ARG A 37 1.59 9.62 41.61
N ALA A 38 0.70 8.65 41.78
CA ALA A 38 -0.13 8.09 40.71
C ALA A 38 -0.97 9.17 40.03
N ILE A 39 -1.63 10.02 40.83
CA ILE A 39 -2.42 11.15 40.34
C ILE A 39 -1.53 12.15 39.60
N SER A 40 -0.37 12.50 40.16
CA SER A 40 0.51 13.53 39.57
C SER A 40 1.31 13.07 38.35
N ILE A 41 1.70 11.79 38.28
CA ILE A 41 2.60 11.26 37.25
C ILE A 41 1.81 10.55 36.16
N LEU A 42 0.79 9.76 36.52
CA LEU A 42 0.03 8.94 35.57
C LEU A 42 -1.29 9.59 35.14
N HIS A 43 -1.72 10.69 35.77
CA HIS A 43 -2.99 11.38 35.52
C HIS A 43 -4.23 10.49 35.63
N ILE A 44 -4.10 9.33 36.29
CA ILE A 44 -5.22 8.44 36.59
C ILE A 44 -5.88 9.00 37.85
N THR A 45 -7.18 9.27 37.79
CA THR A 45 -8.05 9.42 38.97
C THR A 45 -8.78 8.10 39.19
N PRO A 46 -8.15 7.11 39.83
CA PRO A 46 -8.88 5.90 40.18
C PRO A 46 -9.92 6.24 41.25
N ASP A 47 -11.09 5.59 41.19
CA ASP A 47 -12.08 5.70 42.26
C ASP A 47 -11.43 5.27 43.58
N GLU A 48 -11.55 6.11 44.63
CA GLU A 48 -10.89 5.90 45.92
C GLU A 48 -11.31 4.58 46.55
N GLN A 49 -12.56 4.18 46.32
CA GLN A 49 -13.12 2.93 46.85
C GLN A 49 -12.59 1.73 46.07
N GLU A 50 -12.58 1.81 44.74
CA GLU A 50 -12.10 0.74 43.87
C GLU A 50 -10.59 0.49 44.05
N TRP A 51 -9.78 1.54 44.17
CA TRP A 51 -8.32 1.41 44.35
C TRP A 51 -7.94 0.86 45.72
N ALA A 52 -8.69 1.20 46.78
CA ALA A 52 -8.45 0.68 48.12
C ALA A 52 -8.80 -0.82 48.24
N ASP A 53 -9.89 -1.24 47.59
CA ASP A 53 -10.43 -2.59 47.67
C ASP A 53 -9.87 -3.55 46.61
N ASN A 54 -9.21 -3.04 45.55
CA ASN A 54 -8.61 -3.82 44.46
C ASN A 54 -7.07 -3.88 44.57
N GLU A 55 -6.56 -4.99 45.12
CA GLU A 55 -5.12 -5.22 45.32
C GLU A 55 -4.32 -5.33 44.01
N GLU A 56 -4.94 -5.78 42.92
CA GLU A 56 -4.30 -5.94 41.61
C GLU A 56 -4.08 -4.59 40.94
N LEU A 57 -5.13 -3.74 40.91
CA LEU A 57 -5.05 -2.36 40.43
C LEU A 57 -4.01 -1.54 41.22
N ARG A 58 -3.93 -1.77 42.53
CA ARG A 58 -2.93 -1.14 43.40
C ARG A 58 -1.50 -1.54 43.02
N ARG A 59 -1.22 -2.84 42.88
CA ARG A 59 0.12 -3.33 42.49
C ARG A 59 0.53 -2.86 41.10
N GLU A 60 -0.41 -2.81 40.16
CA GLU A 60 -0.17 -2.30 38.81
C GLU A 60 0.20 -0.81 38.84
N THR A 61 -0.50 -0.02 39.65
CA THR A 61 -0.22 1.41 39.83
C THR A 61 1.15 1.64 40.47
N GLU A 62 1.49 0.85 41.50
CA GLU A 62 2.81 0.87 42.16
C GLU A 62 3.95 0.54 41.18
N TRP A 63 3.79 -0.52 40.39
CA TRP A 63 4.75 -0.92 39.35
C TRP A 63 4.99 0.19 38.32
N LYS A 64 3.91 0.86 37.88
CA LYS A 64 3.99 1.95 36.89
C LYS A 64 4.71 3.21 37.41
N ILE A 65 5.00 3.35 38.71
CA ILE A 65 5.60 4.58 39.28
C ILE A 65 7.08 4.42 39.63
N MET A 66 7.54 3.22 39.97
CA MET A 66 8.86 3.05 40.60
C MET A 66 10.03 3.14 39.62
N GLU A 67 10.11 2.20 38.67
CA GLU A 67 11.26 2.09 37.77
C GLU A 67 10.95 2.71 36.41
N LYS A 68 11.91 3.45 35.85
CA LYS A 68 11.76 4.16 34.58
C LYS A 68 12.97 3.97 33.69
N ILE A 69 12.71 3.76 32.41
CA ILE A 69 13.68 3.89 31.34
C ILE A 69 13.63 5.35 30.89
N HIS A 70 14.78 6.01 30.78
CA HIS A 70 14.87 7.39 30.27
C HIS A 70 15.01 7.34 28.75
N SER A 71 13.96 7.76 28.03
CA SER A 71 13.78 7.60 26.58
C SER A 71 13.96 6.16 26.09
N ASP A 72 15.21 5.70 25.94
CA ASP A 72 15.59 4.39 25.45
C ASP A 72 16.37 3.60 26.51
N SER A 73 16.24 2.28 26.48
CA SER A 73 16.95 1.40 27.43
C SER A 73 18.44 1.36 27.09
N ASN A 74 19.28 1.95 27.96
CA ASN A 74 20.73 1.78 27.91
C ASN A 74 21.22 0.61 28.80
N LEU A 75 20.33 -0.33 29.13
CA LEU A 75 20.69 -1.52 29.91
C LEU A 75 21.43 -2.52 29.01
N LEU A 76 22.72 -2.71 29.27
CA LEU A 76 23.55 -3.72 28.63
C LEU A 76 23.87 -4.86 29.62
N PRO A 77 23.95 -6.12 29.16
CA PRO A 77 24.38 -7.21 30.01
C PRO A 77 25.83 -6.98 30.47
N ILE A 78 26.16 -7.40 31.70
CA ILE A 78 27.49 -7.15 32.28
C ILE A 78 28.65 -7.74 31.45
N ASP A 79 28.37 -8.79 30.68
CA ASP A 79 29.34 -9.43 29.79
C ASP A 79 29.73 -8.55 28.59
N PHE A 80 28.96 -7.49 28.28
CA PHE A 80 29.30 -6.47 27.29
C PHE A 80 30.73 -5.94 27.50
N LEU A 81 31.13 -5.64 28.74
CA LEU A 81 32.47 -5.16 29.05
C LEU A 81 33.53 -6.23 28.79
N SER A 82 33.27 -7.47 29.19
CA SER A 82 34.22 -8.57 28.97
C SER A 82 34.45 -8.86 27.48
N LYS A 83 33.39 -8.81 26.66
CA LYS A 83 33.48 -8.96 25.20
C LYS A 83 34.26 -7.80 24.57
N GLY A 84 34.07 -6.58 25.05
CA GLY A 84 34.84 -5.41 24.63
C GLY A 84 36.32 -5.54 24.91
N VAL A 85 36.70 -6.02 26.10
CA VAL A 85 38.09 -6.30 26.46
C VAL A 85 38.70 -7.36 25.54
N GLU A 86 37.96 -8.42 25.21
CA GLU A 86 38.43 -9.42 24.26
C GLU A 86 38.64 -8.84 22.85
N ARG A 87 37.74 -7.97 22.35
CA ARG A 87 37.94 -7.27 21.07
C ARG A 87 39.11 -6.30 21.11
N ALA A 88 39.34 -5.62 22.22
CA ALA A 88 40.43 -4.67 22.39
C ALA A 88 41.81 -5.30 22.20
N LYS A 89 41.98 -6.61 22.44
CA LYS A 89 43.25 -7.32 22.21
C LYS A 89 43.69 -7.30 20.74
N ALA A 90 42.75 -7.23 19.81
CA ALA A 90 43.02 -7.17 18.37
C ALA A 90 43.32 -5.76 17.86
N VAL A 91 43.11 -4.72 18.67
CA VAL A 91 43.38 -3.32 18.29
C VAL A 91 44.82 -2.96 18.68
N CYS A 92 45.53 -2.33 17.75
CA CYS A 92 46.92 -1.94 17.88
C CYS A 92 47.17 -0.48 17.50
N ARG A 93 48.29 0.05 17.96
CA ARG A 93 48.79 1.37 17.54
C ARG A 93 49.72 1.20 16.33
N ILE A 94 49.48 1.96 15.28
CA ILE A 94 50.35 2.01 14.09
C ILE A 94 51.39 3.12 14.27
N LEU A 95 52.65 2.76 14.11
CA LEU A 95 53.80 3.66 14.12
C LEU A 95 54.33 3.80 12.69
N ALA A 96 53.91 4.85 11.98
CA ALA A 96 54.38 5.16 10.64
C ALA A 96 55.34 6.38 10.65
N PRO A 97 56.23 6.51 9.65
CA PRO A 97 57.06 7.70 9.49
C PRO A 97 56.26 9.00 9.31
N SER A 98 55.09 8.94 8.68
CA SER A 98 54.19 10.09 8.46
C SER A 98 53.36 10.49 9.68
N GLY A 99 53.16 9.57 10.63
CA GLY A 99 52.28 9.82 11.77
C GLY A 99 51.94 8.60 12.60
N LEU A 100 51.04 8.80 13.56
CA LEU A 100 50.50 7.76 14.42
C LEU A 100 49.04 7.50 14.03
N GLY A 101 48.63 6.24 14.07
CA GLY A 101 47.25 5.85 13.83
C GLY A 101 46.84 4.63 14.66
N THR A 102 45.59 4.23 14.49
CA THR A 102 45.04 3.00 15.04
C THR A 102 44.90 1.96 13.94
N GLY A 103 45.06 0.69 14.26
CA GLY A 103 44.76 -0.42 13.36
C GLY A 103 44.23 -1.61 14.14
N PHE A 104 43.81 -2.65 13.43
CA PHE A 104 43.35 -3.87 14.08
C PHE A 104 43.59 -5.11 13.23
N LEU A 105 43.76 -6.25 13.92
CA LEU A 105 44.01 -7.55 13.32
C LEU A 105 42.72 -8.11 12.71
N ILE A 106 42.69 -8.31 11.39
CA ILE A 106 41.53 -8.86 10.65
C ILE A 106 41.66 -10.34 10.32
N ASP A 107 42.89 -10.85 10.26
CA ASP A 107 43.21 -12.27 10.14
C ASP A 107 44.61 -12.49 10.75
N ARG A 108 45.01 -13.76 10.93
CA ARG A 108 46.35 -14.09 11.43
C ARG A 108 47.42 -13.47 10.52
N GLY A 109 48.12 -12.49 11.07
CA GLY A 109 49.18 -11.75 10.37
C GLY A 109 48.68 -10.69 9.39
N MET A 110 47.42 -10.25 9.46
CA MET A 110 46.87 -9.19 8.59
C MET A 110 46.20 -8.08 9.41
N ILE A 111 46.58 -6.83 9.15
CA ILE A 111 46.08 -5.65 9.85
C ILE A 111 45.35 -4.74 8.87
N MET A 112 44.24 -4.14 9.32
CA MET A 112 43.53 -3.05 8.65
C MET A 112 43.75 -1.73 9.38
N THR A 113 43.92 -0.64 8.60
CA THR A 113 43.96 0.76 9.05
C THR A 113 43.52 1.67 7.88
N ASN A 114 43.59 3.00 8.01
CA ASN A 114 43.30 3.91 6.90
C ASN A 114 44.45 4.02 5.90
N HIS A 115 44.14 4.45 4.67
CA HIS A 115 45.15 4.75 3.66
C HIS A 115 46.01 5.94 4.06
N HIS A 116 45.42 7.02 4.58
CA HIS A 116 46.21 8.17 5.04
C HIS A 116 47.09 7.89 6.28
N VAL A 117 46.96 6.71 6.91
CA VAL A 117 47.88 6.24 7.96
C VAL A 117 49.04 5.44 7.36
N LEU A 118 48.80 4.70 6.28
CA LEU A 118 49.79 3.91 5.53
C LEU A 118 49.51 4.04 4.03
N GLU A 119 50.09 5.04 3.38
CA GLU A 119 49.73 5.44 2.01
C GLU A 119 50.35 4.53 0.95
N SER A 120 51.49 3.90 1.28
CA SER A 120 52.26 3.09 0.33
C SER A 120 52.91 1.87 0.95
N ALA A 121 53.20 0.87 0.11
CA ALA A 121 53.97 -0.31 0.50
C ALA A 121 55.35 0.07 1.06
N GLN A 122 56.01 1.11 0.53
CA GLN A 122 57.31 1.55 1.06
C GLN A 122 57.18 2.10 2.48
N GLU A 123 56.14 2.88 2.75
CA GLU A 123 55.87 3.42 4.08
C GLU A 123 55.50 2.30 5.07
N ALA A 124 54.62 1.39 4.66
CA ALA A 124 54.27 0.23 5.46
C ALA A 124 55.51 -0.60 5.84
N GLY A 125 56.45 -0.79 4.91
CA GLY A 125 57.72 -1.51 5.17
C GLY A 125 58.62 -0.81 6.19
N ASN A 126 58.44 0.49 6.42
CA ASN A 126 59.16 1.26 7.45
C ASN A 126 58.37 1.41 8.76
N SER A 127 57.15 0.87 8.82
CA SER A 127 56.22 1.04 9.94
C SER A 127 56.19 -0.18 10.87
N TYR A 128 55.54 -0.02 12.02
CA TYR A 128 55.35 -1.07 13.04
C TYR A 128 53.93 -1.03 13.62
N ALA A 129 53.42 -2.18 14.07
CA ALA A 129 52.19 -2.27 14.86
C ALA A 129 52.52 -2.66 16.32
N GLU A 130 51.91 -1.97 17.28
CA GLU A 130 52.08 -2.22 18.70
C GLU A 130 50.78 -2.71 19.34
N PHE A 131 50.72 -4.01 19.63
CA PHE A 131 49.62 -4.65 20.35
C PHE A 131 49.84 -4.56 21.86
N GLY A 132 48.77 -4.53 22.65
CA GLY A 132 48.87 -4.45 24.12
C GLY A 132 49.44 -3.13 24.65
N TYR A 133 49.44 -2.06 23.85
CA TYR A 133 49.85 -0.71 24.25
C TYR A 133 48.77 -0.01 25.08
N GLU A 134 48.60 -0.43 26.33
CA GLU A 134 47.55 0.05 27.23
C GLU A 134 48.04 0.15 28.69
N GLU A 135 47.21 0.68 29.59
CA GLU A 135 47.58 0.85 30.99
C GLU A 135 47.81 -0.52 31.66
N ASN A 136 49.05 -0.78 32.11
CA ASN A 136 49.50 -2.08 32.64
C ASN A 136 49.52 -3.24 31.62
N GLY A 137 49.47 -2.96 30.32
CA GLY A 137 49.62 -3.96 29.25
C GLY A 137 51.07 -4.25 28.89
N ASN A 138 51.33 -5.45 28.36
CA ASN A 138 52.63 -5.79 27.76
C ASN A 138 52.59 -5.46 26.27
N THR A 139 53.47 -4.54 25.83
CA THR A 139 53.52 -4.12 24.43
C THR A 139 54.30 -5.11 23.58
N ILE A 140 53.66 -5.60 22.52
CA ILE A 140 54.26 -6.45 21.50
C ILE A 140 54.40 -5.62 20.23
N LYS A 141 55.64 -5.41 19.78
CA LYS A 141 55.94 -4.61 18.59
C LYS A 141 56.27 -5.51 17.41
N LEU A 142 55.50 -5.37 16.34
CA LEU A 142 55.56 -6.21 15.14
C LEU A 142 55.94 -5.38 13.92
N LYS A 143 56.80 -5.94 13.06
CA LYS A 143 57.10 -5.34 11.76
C LYS A 143 55.98 -5.61 10.75
N LEU A 144 55.61 -4.60 9.96
CA LEU A 144 54.69 -4.77 8.83
C LEU A 144 55.46 -5.29 7.60
N LYS A 145 54.79 -6.11 6.79
CA LYS A 145 55.35 -6.88 5.68
C LYS A 145 54.55 -6.68 4.38
N PRO A 146 54.57 -5.48 3.79
CA PRO A 146 53.82 -5.16 2.57
C PRO A 146 54.21 -6.02 1.36
N GLU A 147 55.41 -6.62 1.36
CA GLU A 147 55.86 -7.57 0.36
C GLU A 147 55.10 -8.91 0.39
N GLU A 148 54.49 -9.27 1.53
CA GLU A 148 53.66 -10.47 1.65
C GLU A 148 52.19 -10.18 1.27
N LEU A 149 51.64 -9.03 1.66
CA LEU A 149 50.31 -8.56 1.27
C LEU A 149 50.21 -7.04 1.52
N PHE A 150 49.77 -6.28 0.51
CA PHE A 150 49.42 -4.87 0.63
C PHE A 150 48.28 -4.54 -0.32
N ILE A 151 47.15 -4.06 0.21
CA ILE A 151 45.99 -3.57 -0.53
C ILE A 151 45.62 -2.21 0.04
N THR A 152 45.44 -1.21 -0.80
CA THR A 152 45.09 0.14 -0.33
C THR A 152 44.05 0.79 -1.25
N SER A 153 43.23 1.68 -0.69
CA SER A 153 42.26 2.51 -1.40
C SER A 153 42.43 3.96 -0.94
N PRO A 154 42.63 4.91 -1.86
CA PRO A 154 42.99 6.29 -1.52
C PRO A 154 41.87 7.02 -0.77
N PHE A 155 42.22 8.19 -0.22
CA PHE A 155 41.31 9.00 0.60
C PHE A 155 40.03 9.38 -0.15
N GLU A 156 40.11 9.65 -1.45
CA GLU A 156 38.97 10.02 -2.31
C GLU A 156 38.02 8.84 -2.61
N GLU A 157 38.39 7.61 -2.23
CA GLU A 157 37.56 6.42 -2.42
C GLU A 157 37.01 5.87 -1.10
N LEU A 158 37.78 5.03 -0.41
CA LEU A 158 37.37 4.31 0.80
C LEU A 158 38.47 4.30 1.88
N ASP A 159 39.53 5.08 1.70
CA ASP A 159 40.57 5.37 2.69
C ASP A 159 40.93 4.19 3.62
N PHE A 160 41.35 3.06 3.04
CA PHE A 160 41.75 1.89 3.82
C PHE A 160 43.04 1.30 3.31
N THR A 161 43.80 0.68 4.20
CA THR A 161 44.98 -0.14 3.91
C THR A 161 44.90 -1.45 4.68
N ILE A 162 45.13 -2.56 3.98
CA ILE A 162 45.32 -3.89 4.55
C ILE A 162 46.75 -4.33 4.27
N VAL A 163 47.48 -4.74 5.30
CA VAL A 163 48.89 -5.11 5.21
C VAL A 163 49.21 -6.34 6.05
N ALA A 164 50.12 -7.19 5.57
CA ALA A 164 50.63 -8.29 6.37
C ALA A 164 51.58 -7.83 7.49
N CYS A 165 51.75 -8.64 8.53
CA CYS A 165 52.65 -8.37 9.64
C CYS A 165 53.28 -9.65 10.22
N GLU A 166 54.33 -9.49 11.02
CA GLU A 166 54.86 -10.57 11.84
C GLU A 166 53.80 -11.12 12.80
N THR A 167 53.83 -12.43 13.05
CA THR A 167 52.82 -13.11 13.89
C THR A 167 53.33 -13.52 15.27
N ALA A 168 54.65 -13.41 15.49
CA ALA A 168 55.29 -13.85 16.72
C ALA A 168 54.83 -13.03 17.94
N GLY A 169 54.21 -13.69 18.91
CA GLY A 169 53.71 -13.07 20.13
C GLY A 169 52.23 -12.65 20.09
N ILE A 170 51.54 -12.79 18.95
CA ILE A 170 50.11 -12.48 18.82
C ILE A 170 49.25 -13.70 18.44
N GLU A 171 49.79 -14.91 18.58
CA GLU A 171 49.16 -16.16 18.13
C GLU A 171 47.84 -16.45 18.86
N GLU A 172 47.71 -15.96 20.09
CA GLU A 172 46.52 -16.12 20.93
C GLU A 172 45.48 -15.00 20.74
N ILE A 173 45.81 -13.94 20.02
CA ILE A 173 44.87 -12.84 19.76
C ILE A 173 43.83 -13.30 18.74
N VAL A 174 42.55 -13.19 19.10
CA VAL A 174 41.43 -13.49 18.20
C VAL A 174 41.22 -12.31 17.24
N PRO A 175 41.36 -12.49 15.92
CA PRO A 175 41.17 -11.40 14.96
C PRO A 175 39.71 -10.93 14.89
N VAL A 176 39.53 -9.66 14.52
CA VAL A 176 38.23 -9.09 14.13
C VAL A 176 38.02 -9.37 12.64
N LYS A 177 37.55 -10.57 12.35
CA LYS A 177 37.43 -11.05 10.97
C LYS A 177 36.47 -10.20 10.14
N LEU A 178 36.89 -9.95 8.90
CA LEU A 178 35.99 -9.47 7.85
C LEU A 178 35.09 -10.63 7.40
N LEU A 179 33.80 -10.35 7.26
CA LEU A 179 32.80 -11.30 6.78
C LEU A 179 32.48 -11.00 5.32
N ARG A 180 32.11 -12.02 4.53
CA ARG A 180 31.57 -11.80 3.18
C ARG A 180 30.25 -11.04 3.21
N SER A 181 29.48 -11.20 4.29
CA SER A 181 28.31 -10.38 4.61
C SER A 181 28.59 -9.61 5.91
N PRO A 182 29.15 -8.39 5.83
CA PRO A 182 29.45 -7.58 7.00
C PRO A 182 28.20 -7.18 7.76
N THR A 183 28.31 -7.14 9.09
CA THR A 183 27.27 -6.58 9.94
C THR A 183 27.02 -5.11 9.57
N THR A 184 25.75 -4.73 9.46
CA THR A 184 25.33 -3.34 9.23
C THR A 184 24.89 -2.70 10.54
N ILE A 185 24.92 -1.37 10.59
CA ILE A 185 24.45 -0.56 11.72
C ILE A 185 23.40 0.42 11.19
N THR A 186 22.38 0.73 11.98
CA THR A 186 21.31 1.65 11.58
C THR A 186 21.33 2.95 12.39
N ARG A 187 20.67 4.01 11.89
CA ARG A 187 20.54 5.30 12.59
C ARG A 187 19.82 5.10 13.93
N GLY A 188 20.38 5.67 15.00
CA GLY A 188 19.91 5.51 16.37
C GLY A 188 20.55 4.34 17.13
N GLU A 189 21.26 3.43 16.47
CA GLU A 189 22.07 2.43 17.15
C GLU A 189 23.37 3.04 17.72
N TYR A 190 24.04 2.29 18.60
CA TYR A 190 25.27 2.73 19.27
C TYR A 190 26.53 2.14 18.61
N ALA A 191 27.52 3.00 18.37
CA ALA A 191 28.80 2.75 17.72
C ALA A 191 29.96 2.90 18.72
N ASN A 192 30.48 1.78 19.22
CA ASN A 192 31.59 1.70 20.17
C ASN A 192 32.93 1.71 19.43
N ILE A 193 33.83 2.63 19.79
CA ILE A 193 35.16 2.76 19.17
C ILE A 193 36.28 2.47 20.16
N ILE A 194 37.21 1.59 19.77
CA ILE A 194 38.44 1.30 20.53
C ILE A 194 39.62 1.91 19.76
N GLN A 195 40.38 2.78 20.41
CA GLN A 195 41.24 3.73 19.70
C GLN A 195 42.54 4.05 20.46
N HIS A 196 43.51 4.65 19.76
CA HIS A 196 44.72 5.25 20.32
C HIS A 196 44.75 6.78 20.06
N PRO A 197 43.94 7.58 20.76
CA PRO A 197 43.83 9.02 20.50
C PRO A 197 45.17 9.72 20.79
N ARG A 198 45.65 10.55 19.86
CA ARG A 198 47.01 11.15 19.82
C ARG A 198 48.15 10.15 19.98
N GLY A 199 47.90 8.89 19.62
CA GLY A 199 48.82 7.78 19.82
C GLY A 199 49.05 7.43 21.30
N ARG A 200 48.18 7.85 22.22
CA ARG A 200 48.27 7.47 23.64
C ARG A 200 47.99 5.97 23.84
N LYS A 201 48.06 5.53 25.09
CA LYS A 201 47.58 4.21 25.51
C LYS A 201 46.12 4.04 25.08
N LYS A 202 45.72 2.80 24.81
CA LYS A 202 44.39 2.46 24.30
C LYS A 202 43.27 3.02 25.17
N GLU A 203 42.29 3.66 24.54
CA GLU A 203 41.14 4.31 25.17
C GLU A 203 39.84 3.86 24.43
N ILE A 204 38.70 3.96 25.11
CA ILE A 204 37.37 3.61 24.57
C ILE A 204 36.34 4.66 24.98
N ALA A 205 35.45 5.04 24.06
CA ALA A 205 34.26 5.85 24.35
C ALA A 205 33.00 4.95 24.35
N LEU A 206 32.24 5.00 25.45
CA LEU A 206 31.03 4.18 25.69
C LEU A 206 29.76 5.01 25.89
N GLN A 207 29.88 6.33 25.84
CA GLN A 207 28.80 7.29 26.03
C GLN A 207 28.79 8.24 24.84
N ASP A 208 27.64 8.83 24.58
CA ASP A 208 27.41 9.74 23.46
C ASP A 208 27.90 9.15 22.14
N ASN A 209 27.55 7.88 21.92
CA ASN A 209 28.11 7.05 20.86
C ASN A 209 27.09 6.65 19.80
N THR A 210 26.07 7.47 19.54
CA THR A 210 24.94 7.14 18.67
C THR A 210 25.23 7.42 17.19
N VAL A 211 24.79 6.52 16.31
CA VAL A 211 24.83 6.70 14.85
C VAL A 211 23.79 7.73 14.43
N SER A 212 24.26 8.85 13.89
CA SER A 212 23.44 9.97 13.45
C SER A 212 22.94 9.81 12.02
N TYR A 213 23.75 9.27 11.10
CA TYR A 213 23.38 9.00 9.71
C TYR A 213 24.13 7.78 9.13
N VAL A 214 23.52 7.12 8.15
CA VAL A 214 24.16 6.02 7.39
C VAL A 214 24.06 6.35 5.91
N TYR A 215 25.19 6.63 5.28
CA TYR A 215 25.32 6.88 3.85
C TYR A 215 25.75 5.61 3.11
N GLU A 216 25.83 5.69 1.78
CA GLU A 216 26.25 4.56 0.92
C GLU A 216 27.61 3.98 1.35
N LYS A 217 28.63 4.83 1.52
CA LYS A 217 30.00 4.40 1.82
C LYS A 217 30.41 4.58 3.28
N VAL A 218 29.74 5.47 4.00
CA VAL A 218 30.15 5.92 5.34
C VAL A 218 28.98 5.94 6.32
N ILE A 219 29.29 5.90 7.61
CA ILE A 219 28.36 6.20 8.70
C ILE A 219 28.81 7.47 9.41
N HIS A 220 27.86 8.29 9.85
CA HIS A 220 28.12 9.37 10.79
C HIS A 220 27.66 8.96 12.17
N TYR A 221 28.47 9.24 13.18
CA TYR A 221 28.18 8.91 14.56
C TYR A 221 28.82 9.92 15.50
N ILE A 222 28.14 10.17 16.60
CA ILE A 222 28.66 10.98 17.69
C ILE A 222 29.56 10.06 18.51
N THR A 223 30.74 10.53 18.92
CA THR A 223 31.62 9.92 19.93
C THR A 223 32.87 10.78 20.11
N ASP A 224 33.62 10.60 21.19
CA ASP A 224 34.88 11.33 21.39
C ASP A 224 36.02 10.71 20.58
N THR A 225 36.67 11.51 19.71
CA THR A 225 37.87 11.12 18.96
C THR A 225 38.92 12.25 18.96
N GLU A 226 40.20 11.90 18.78
CA GLU A 226 41.28 12.86 18.59
C GLU A 226 42.22 12.38 17.45
N PRO A 227 43.04 13.25 16.84
CA PRO A 227 44.01 12.82 15.83
C PRO A 227 44.83 11.61 16.30
N GLY A 228 44.94 10.55 15.49
CA GLY A 228 45.50 9.25 15.90
C GLY A 228 44.47 8.14 16.08
N THR A 229 43.17 8.50 16.16
CA THR A 229 42.05 7.54 16.09
C THR A 229 41.88 6.92 14.69
N SER A 230 42.34 7.60 13.63
CA SER A 230 42.29 7.10 12.25
C SER A 230 42.70 5.63 12.17
N GLY A 231 41.80 4.80 11.63
CA GLY A 231 41.97 3.37 11.42
C GLY A 231 41.43 2.52 12.57
N ALA A 232 40.77 3.14 13.54
CA ALA A 232 40.09 2.44 14.63
C ALA A 232 38.88 1.64 14.13
N ALA A 233 38.70 0.47 14.74
CA ALA A 233 37.53 -0.37 14.53
C ALA A 233 36.31 0.21 15.26
N VAL A 234 35.20 0.35 14.52
CA VAL A 234 33.91 0.79 15.04
C VAL A 234 32.98 -0.43 15.14
N PHE A 235 32.38 -0.63 16.32
CA PHE A 235 31.57 -1.80 16.65
C PHE A 235 30.13 -1.42 17.05
N ASN A 236 29.16 -2.28 16.79
CA ASN A 236 27.84 -2.16 17.42
C ASN A 236 27.85 -2.66 18.89
N ASN A 237 26.71 -2.63 19.59
CA ASN A 237 26.59 -3.11 20.98
C ASN A 237 26.77 -4.64 21.13
N GLN A 238 26.82 -5.39 20.03
CA GLN A 238 27.14 -6.82 19.99
C GLN A 238 28.64 -7.07 19.72
N TRP A 239 29.48 -6.02 19.70
CA TRP A 239 30.90 -6.11 19.39
C TRP A 239 31.21 -6.69 18.01
N GLN A 240 30.31 -6.42 17.05
CA GLN A 240 30.47 -6.75 15.63
C GLN A 240 31.00 -5.53 14.89
N LEU A 241 31.97 -5.74 13.99
CA LEU A 241 32.63 -4.67 13.25
C LEU A 241 31.71 -4.11 12.16
N VAL A 242 31.45 -2.80 12.19
CA VAL A 242 30.49 -2.12 11.29
C VAL A 242 31.14 -1.04 10.43
N ALA A 243 32.18 -0.36 10.94
CA ALA A 243 32.91 0.66 10.19
C ALA A 243 34.39 0.77 10.59
N LEU A 244 35.16 1.47 9.76
CA LEU A 244 36.55 1.91 9.96
C LEU A 244 36.54 3.43 10.18
N HIS A 245 36.88 3.92 11.36
CA HIS A 245 36.93 5.37 11.61
C HIS A 245 37.99 6.03 10.73
N HIS A 246 37.64 7.14 10.06
CA HIS A 246 38.58 7.84 9.16
C HIS A 246 38.59 9.37 9.30
N ALA A 247 37.49 9.99 9.74
CA ALA A 247 37.40 11.44 9.85
C ALA A 247 36.45 11.89 10.97
N GLY A 248 36.54 13.17 11.34
CA GLY A 248 35.59 13.84 12.22
C GLY A 248 35.69 15.36 12.11
N TRP A 249 34.59 16.06 12.37
CA TRP A 249 34.51 17.53 12.33
C TRP A 249 33.49 18.05 13.34
N TYR A 250 33.61 19.35 13.66
CA TYR A 250 32.60 20.04 14.45
C TYR A 250 31.48 20.58 13.54
N THR A 251 30.22 20.36 13.92
CA THR A 251 29.04 20.85 13.18
C THR A 251 28.74 22.31 13.49
N ASP A 252 29.34 22.86 14.55
CA ASP A 252 29.13 24.21 15.01
C ASP A 252 30.45 25.01 15.11
N LYS A 253 30.33 26.34 15.00
CA LYS A 253 31.50 27.24 15.09
C LYS A 253 32.08 27.34 16.51
N ALA A 254 31.36 26.88 17.53
CA ALA A 254 31.84 26.89 18.90
C ALA A 254 32.60 25.59 19.25
N GLU A 255 32.72 24.63 18.31
CA GLU A 255 33.39 23.34 18.50
C GLU A 255 32.81 22.54 19.68
N THR A 256 31.48 22.56 19.81
CA THR A 256 30.77 21.90 20.91
C THR A 256 30.07 20.61 20.48
N GLU A 257 29.78 20.45 19.19
CA GLU A 257 29.13 19.25 18.65
C GLU A 257 30.05 18.61 17.59
N ALA A 258 30.65 17.47 17.94
CA ALA A 258 31.51 16.70 17.04
C ALA A 258 30.73 15.56 16.38
N VAL A 259 30.89 15.42 15.06
CA VAL A 259 30.42 14.28 14.28
C VAL A 259 31.63 13.55 13.71
N ASN A 260 31.65 12.23 13.90
CA ASN A 260 32.64 11.35 13.34
C ASN A 260 32.10 10.64 12.11
N GLU A 261 32.99 10.29 11.20
CA GLU A 261 32.70 9.53 10.01
C GLU A 261 33.51 8.24 10.00
N GLY A 262 32.84 7.13 9.69
CA GLY A 262 33.45 5.82 9.58
C GLY A 262 33.08 5.17 8.26
N ILE A 263 34.06 4.60 7.57
CA ILE A 263 33.87 3.92 6.30
C ILE A 263 33.27 2.56 6.56
N ARG A 264 32.14 2.28 5.93
CA ARG A 264 31.39 1.05 6.16
C ARG A 264 32.22 -0.16 5.76
N ILE A 265 32.29 -1.17 6.63
CA ILE A 265 32.98 -2.43 6.31
C ILE A 265 32.33 -3.10 5.11
N SER A 266 31.01 -2.95 4.93
CA SER A 266 30.30 -3.42 3.73
C SER A 266 30.87 -2.82 2.44
N ALA A 267 31.22 -1.53 2.42
CA ALA A 267 31.81 -0.87 1.26
C ALA A 267 33.25 -1.35 1.00
N ILE A 268 34.05 -1.50 2.07
CA ILE A 268 35.42 -2.03 1.97
C ILE A 268 35.41 -3.47 1.44
N VAL A 269 34.56 -4.35 1.99
CA VAL A 269 34.43 -5.74 1.52
C VAL A 269 33.94 -5.80 0.08
N ALA A 270 32.98 -4.96 -0.33
CA ALA A 270 32.54 -4.87 -1.71
C ALA A 270 33.68 -4.51 -2.67
N LYS A 271 34.50 -3.51 -2.32
CA LYS A 271 35.70 -3.13 -3.10
C LYS A 271 36.70 -4.28 -3.18
N LEU A 272 36.97 -5.00 -2.08
CA LEU A 272 37.88 -6.14 -2.06
C LEU A 272 37.41 -7.27 -2.99
N ILE A 273 36.11 -7.56 -2.99
CA ILE A 273 35.54 -8.57 -3.90
C ILE A 273 35.65 -8.11 -5.36
N ALA A 274 35.35 -6.84 -5.65
CA ALA A 274 35.50 -6.29 -7.00
C ALA A 274 36.95 -6.36 -7.51
N LEU A 275 37.93 -6.04 -6.65
CA LEU A 275 39.35 -6.19 -6.96
C LEU A 275 39.71 -7.65 -7.25
N ALA A 276 39.23 -8.58 -6.41
CA ALA A 276 39.47 -10.01 -6.63
C ALA A 276 38.89 -10.52 -7.96
N GLN A 277 37.70 -10.04 -8.35
CA GLN A 277 37.09 -10.37 -9.64
C GLN A 277 37.84 -9.79 -10.84
N SER A 278 38.44 -8.60 -10.67
CA SER A 278 39.31 -7.99 -11.68
C SER A 278 40.69 -8.67 -11.79
N GLY A 279 40.99 -9.66 -10.94
CA GLY A 279 42.21 -10.45 -10.97
C GLY A 279 43.34 -9.95 -10.07
N ASP A 280 43.06 -9.04 -9.12
CA ASP A 280 44.06 -8.62 -8.12
C ASP A 280 44.44 -9.80 -7.20
N ALA A 281 45.71 -10.21 -7.24
CA ALA A 281 46.18 -11.41 -6.55
C ALA A 281 46.08 -11.30 -5.01
N ALA A 282 46.33 -10.12 -4.44
CA ALA A 282 46.25 -9.90 -3.01
C ALA A 282 44.79 -9.91 -2.54
N ALA A 283 43.89 -9.30 -3.31
CA ALA A 283 42.46 -9.32 -3.03
C ALA A 283 41.87 -10.73 -3.20
N VAL A 284 42.31 -11.52 -4.19
CA VAL A 284 41.93 -12.94 -4.33
C VAL A 284 42.36 -13.74 -3.09
N GLN A 285 43.59 -13.57 -2.64
CA GLN A 285 44.11 -14.25 -1.44
C GLN A 285 43.30 -13.91 -0.18
N LEU A 286 42.89 -12.65 -0.03
CA LEU A 286 42.10 -12.19 1.11
C LEU A 286 40.63 -12.66 1.04
N THR A 287 39.98 -12.50 -0.11
CA THR A 287 38.56 -12.84 -0.32
C THR A 287 38.25 -14.34 -0.23
N GLN A 288 39.25 -15.20 -0.49
CA GLN A 288 39.15 -16.64 -0.25
C GLN A 288 39.07 -17.00 1.24
N LYS A 289 39.60 -16.14 2.12
CA LYS A 289 39.60 -16.34 3.57
C LYS A 289 38.42 -15.69 4.29
N LEU A 290 37.64 -14.85 3.60
CA LEU A 290 36.43 -14.24 4.17
C LEU A 290 35.40 -15.33 4.48
N GLU A 291 34.93 -15.36 5.72
CA GLU A 291 33.91 -16.29 6.20
C GLU A 291 32.49 -15.80 5.83
N GLY A 292 31.57 -16.73 5.53
CA GLY A 292 30.19 -16.46 5.12
C GLY A 292 29.90 -16.68 3.63
N THR A 293 28.63 -16.60 3.22
CA THR A 293 28.17 -16.64 1.82
C THR A 293 28.02 -15.22 1.24
N SER A 294 28.09 -15.09 -0.08
CA SER A 294 28.40 -13.86 -0.85
C SER A 294 27.30 -12.77 -0.87
N PRO A 295 27.64 -11.46 -0.97
CA PRO A 295 26.72 -10.30 -0.98
C PRO A 295 26.37 -9.77 -2.40
N TYR A 296 26.20 -10.62 -3.40
CA TYR A 296 25.81 -10.13 -4.74
C TYR A 296 24.31 -9.88 -4.82
N LEU A 297 23.94 -8.59 -4.73
CA LEU A 297 22.74 -7.87 -5.22
C LEU A 297 22.48 -6.68 -4.27
N GLY A 298 22.89 -5.41 -4.48
CA GLY A 298 23.72 -4.71 -5.45
C GLY A 298 24.02 -3.30 -4.87
N PHE A 299 25.18 -2.72 -5.19
CA PHE A 299 25.50 -1.31 -4.93
C PHE A 299 25.26 -0.54 -6.24
N TYR A 300 24.34 0.43 -6.24
CA TYR A 300 24.40 1.64 -7.06
C TYR A 300 23.57 2.72 -6.36
N ASP A 301 24.19 3.84 -5.98
CA ASP A 301 23.52 5.15 -5.96
C ASP A 301 24.22 6.08 -6.98
N VAL A 302 23.39 6.68 -7.82
CA VAL A 302 23.52 7.77 -8.82
C VAL A 302 24.90 8.16 -9.39
N GLU A 303 25.11 7.86 -10.68
CA GLU A 303 25.50 8.89 -11.68
C GLU A 303 24.82 8.54 -13.02
N GLY A 304 23.87 9.37 -13.44
CA GLY A 304 23.20 9.24 -14.75
C GLY A 304 21.72 9.57 -14.75
N LEU A 305 21.35 10.79 -14.36
CA LEU A 305 20.10 11.39 -14.85
C LEU A 305 20.16 11.50 -16.38
N ILE A 306 19.03 11.16 -17.00
CA ILE A 306 18.71 11.16 -18.44
C ILE A 306 18.99 9.81 -19.12
N ASP A 307 17.96 8.96 -19.13
CA ASP A 307 17.40 8.56 -20.42
C ASP A 307 15.87 8.48 -20.34
N ASP A 308 15.24 9.24 -21.25
CA ASP A 308 13.82 9.19 -21.58
C ASP A 308 13.55 7.87 -22.32
N SER A 309 13.38 6.76 -21.61
CA SER A 309 12.71 5.59 -22.20
C SER A 309 11.98 4.78 -21.15
N GLY A 310 10.66 4.80 -21.24
CA GLY A 310 9.73 4.15 -20.32
C GLY A 310 9.70 2.64 -20.48
N ASP A 311 10.71 1.95 -19.95
CA ASP A 311 10.64 0.54 -19.59
C ASP A 311 11.14 0.38 -18.15
N LEU A 312 10.21 0.20 -17.21
CA LEU A 312 10.52 -0.27 -15.85
C LEU A 312 11.14 -1.66 -16.00
N ALA A 313 12.37 -1.85 -15.52
CA ALA A 313 13.03 -3.13 -15.57
C ALA A 313 12.76 -3.88 -14.26
N GLU A 314 11.92 -4.89 -14.35
CA GLU A 314 11.33 -5.69 -13.27
C GLU A 314 12.38 -6.41 -12.38
N ILE A 315 12.12 -6.54 -11.05
CA ILE A 315 13.12 -7.03 -10.07
C ILE A 315 12.70 -8.19 -9.14
N GLU A 316 13.56 -9.21 -9.12
CA GLU A 316 13.66 -10.16 -8.01
C GLU A 316 14.75 -9.74 -7.01
N ILE A 317 14.37 -9.38 -5.78
CA ILE A 317 15.32 -8.98 -4.75
C ILE A 317 15.64 -10.16 -3.82
N PRO A 318 16.90 -10.41 -3.45
CA PRO A 318 17.27 -11.59 -2.65
C PRO A 318 16.90 -11.46 -1.17
N SER A 319 16.73 -10.22 -0.71
CA SER A 319 16.37 -9.80 0.63
C SER A 319 15.83 -8.38 0.55
N PHE A 320 14.94 -8.02 1.46
CA PHE A 320 14.46 -6.66 1.63
C PHE A 320 14.70 -6.21 3.06
N LYS A 321 14.90 -4.91 3.27
CA LYS A 321 14.99 -4.31 4.59
C LYS A 321 14.31 -2.94 4.55
N GLY A 322 13.36 -2.75 5.45
CA GLY A 322 12.59 -1.52 5.58
C GLY A 322 13.46 -0.31 5.89
N ASP A 323 13.02 0.84 5.43
CA ASP A 323 13.69 2.12 5.55
C ASP A 323 12.71 3.13 6.16
N LYS A 324 13.08 3.65 7.33
CA LYS A 324 12.31 4.61 8.14
C LYS A 324 12.05 5.97 7.48
N ARG A 325 12.27 6.10 6.18
CA ARG A 325 11.88 7.28 5.38
C ARG A 325 10.58 7.05 4.63
N PHE A 326 10.09 5.81 4.63
CA PHE A 326 8.97 5.36 3.84
C PHE A 326 8.09 4.46 4.68
N ALA A 327 6.81 4.35 4.30
CA ALA A 327 6.00 3.25 4.78
C ALA A 327 6.28 2.03 3.90
N ASP A 328 6.88 0.99 4.46
CA ASP A 328 7.19 -0.26 3.78
C ASP A 328 6.17 -1.34 4.15
N ILE A 329 5.48 -1.85 3.12
CA ILE A 329 4.36 -2.78 3.26
C ILE A 329 4.71 -4.09 2.58
N GLY A 330 4.35 -5.22 3.17
CA GLY A 330 4.51 -6.53 2.56
C GLY A 330 3.24 -7.38 2.58
N PHE A 331 3.23 -8.41 1.74
CA PHE A 331 2.24 -9.49 1.75
C PHE A 331 2.95 -10.84 1.64
N TRP A 332 2.53 -11.82 2.44
CA TRP A 332 3.16 -13.13 2.43
C TRP A 332 2.19 -14.24 2.87
N ASN A 333 2.02 -15.26 2.03
CA ASN A 333 1.43 -16.53 2.42
C ASN A 333 2.50 -17.38 3.13
N ILE A 334 2.31 -17.65 4.43
CA ILE A 334 3.27 -18.44 5.22
C ILE A 334 2.88 -19.93 5.30
N GLU A 335 1.93 -20.38 4.47
CA GLU A 335 1.55 -21.78 4.26
C GLU A 335 1.23 -22.56 5.57
N HIS A 336 -0.04 -22.70 5.90
CA HIS A 336 -0.50 -23.47 7.05
C HIS A 336 0.26 -23.15 8.36
N PHE A 337 0.52 -21.87 8.64
CA PHE A 337 1.21 -21.42 9.86
C PHE A 337 0.27 -21.46 11.06
N ASN A 338 -0.01 -22.67 11.52
CA ASN A 338 -1.01 -23.00 12.52
C ASN A 338 -0.40 -23.32 13.89
N SER A 339 -1.25 -23.51 14.90
CA SER A 339 -0.85 -23.71 16.30
C SER A 339 0.04 -24.95 16.55
N SER A 340 0.11 -25.88 15.59
CA SER A 340 0.99 -27.07 15.63
C SER A 340 2.34 -26.89 14.95
N VAL A 341 2.68 -25.65 14.55
CA VAL A 341 3.96 -25.31 13.91
C VAL A 341 5.15 -25.68 14.80
N LYS A 342 6.22 -26.17 14.18
CA LYS A 342 7.47 -26.49 14.88
C LYS A 342 8.16 -25.21 15.32
N GLU A 343 8.72 -25.22 16.53
CA GLU A 343 9.48 -24.09 17.10
C GLU A 343 10.57 -23.57 16.15
N GLN A 344 11.27 -24.45 15.42
CA GLN A 344 12.28 -24.04 14.46
C GLN A 344 11.70 -23.21 13.30
N ARG A 345 10.53 -23.58 12.76
CA ARG A 345 9.86 -22.82 11.70
C ARG A 345 9.44 -21.44 12.20
N VAL A 346 8.98 -21.33 13.45
CA VAL A 346 8.70 -20.03 14.09
C VAL A 346 9.97 -19.17 14.15
N LYS A 347 11.11 -19.73 14.56
CA LYS A 347 12.40 -19.02 14.62
C LYS A 347 12.89 -18.55 13.26
N ASP A 348 12.72 -19.38 12.23
CA ASP A 348 13.17 -19.05 10.89
C ASP A 348 12.28 -17.97 10.24
N ILE A 349 10.96 -18.04 10.46
CA ILE A 349 10.02 -16.98 10.04
C ILE A 349 10.27 -15.68 10.81
N ALA A 350 10.48 -15.76 12.13
CA ALA A 350 10.82 -14.59 12.94
C ALA A 350 12.10 -13.91 12.46
N ARG A 351 13.09 -14.69 12.00
CA ARG A 351 14.29 -14.14 11.35
C ARG A 351 13.93 -13.33 10.11
N ILE A 352 13.18 -13.93 9.17
CA ILE A 352 12.77 -13.25 7.93
C ILE A 352 12.00 -11.97 8.23
N VAL A 353 10.98 -12.04 9.09
CA VAL A 353 10.15 -10.87 9.45
C VAL A 353 11.00 -9.78 10.10
N SER A 354 11.92 -10.13 11.00
CA SER A 354 12.82 -9.16 11.64
C SER A 354 13.84 -8.55 10.67
N GLU A 355 14.30 -9.31 9.68
CA GLU A 355 15.25 -8.83 8.66
C GLU A 355 14.55 -7.89 7.67
N MET A 356 13.32 -8.24 7.27
CA MET A 356 12.49 -7.38 6.44
C MET A 356 12.18 -6.07 7.16
N SER A 357 11.85 -6.08 8.47
CA SER A 357 11.60 -4.85 9.24
C SER A 357 10.51 -3.95 8.61
N MET A 358 9.36 -4.55 8.26
CA MET A 358 8.23 -3.87 7.61
C MET A 358 7.37 -3.13 8.63
N ASP A 359 6.80 -2.00 8.20
CA ASP A 359 5.82 -1.26 8.99
C ASP A 359 4.51 -2.04 9.11
N ALA A 360 4.07 -2.65 8.00
CA ALA A 360 2.92 -3.53 7.95
C ALA A 360 3.16 -4.73 7.01
N LEU A 361 2.76 -5.92 7.44
CA LEU A 361 2.92 -7.18 6.72
C LEU A 361 1.61 -7.97 6.77
N GLY A 362 0.94 -8.08 5.62
CA GLY A 362 -0.27 -8.88 5.44
C GLY A 362 0.08 -10.35 5.35
N LEU A 363 -0.44 -11.15 6.27
CA LEU A 363 -0.14 -12.57 6.38
C LEU A 363 -1.36 -13.42 6.04
N VAL A 364 -1.10 -14.45 5.25
CA VAL A 364 -2.10 -15.40 4.76
C VAL A 364 -1.78 -16.81 5.29
N GLU A 365 -2.83 -17.59 5.57
CA GLU A 365 -2.76 -18.95 6.12
C GLU A 365 -2.17 -19.05 7.53
N VAL A 366 -2.60 -18.15 8.41
CA VAL A 366 -2.11 -18.08 9.79
C VAL A 366 -3.18 -18.54 10.79
N GLU A 367 -2.76 -18.91 12.00
CA GLU A 367 -3.65 -19.04 13.15
C GLU A 367 -3.11 -18.25 14.33
N ARG A 368 -4.02 -17.74 15.18
CA ARG A 368 -3.68 -16.98 16.39
C ARG A 368 -2.58 -17.64 17.24
N GLY A 369 -2.70 -18.94 17.52
CA GLY A 369 -1.76 -19.65 18.38
C GLY A 369 -0.32 -19.72 17.82
N ALA A 370 -0.14 -19.65 16.51
CA ALA A 370 1.17 -19.57 15.87
C ALA A 370 1.70 -18.13 15.85
N LEU A 371 0.84 -17.15 15.57
CA LEU A 371 1.18 -15.73 15.59
C LEU A 371 1.64 -15.28 16.99
N ASP A 372 0.98 -15.77 18.05
CA ASP A 372 1.40 -15.52 19.44
C ASP A 372 2.81 -16.04 19.74
N GLN A 373 3.20 -17.18 19.14
CA GLN A 373 4.55 -17.73 19.26
C GLN A 373 5.55 -16.89 18.45
N LEU A 374 5.15 -16.45 17.27
CA LEU A 374 5.96 -15.60 16.39
C LEU A 374 6.26 -14.24 17.03
N VAL A 375 5.28 -13.55 17.60
CA VAL A 375 5.47 -12.28 18.32
C VAL A 375 6.43 -12.45 19.50
N LYS A 376 6.30 -13.55 20.27
CA LYS A 376 7.22 -13.84 21.38
C LYS A 376 8.66 -14.01 20.90
N GLU A 377 8.86 -14.74 19.81
CA GLU A 377 10.18 -14.97 19.23
C GLU A 377 10.76 -13.69 18.60
N LEU A 378 9.93 -12.87 17.93
CA LEU A 378 10.32 -11.56 17.41
C LEU A 378 10.78 -10.61 18.53
N LYS A 379 10.07 -10.61 19.66
CA LYS A 379 10.47 -9.85 20.84
C LYS A 379 11.80 -10.31 21.42
N VAL A 380 12.08 -11.62 21.44
CA VAL A 380 13.40 -12.16 21.84
C VAL A 380 14.51 -11.68 20.90
N ARG A 381 14.18 -11.45 19.62
CA ARG A 381 15.08 -10.92 18.60
C ARG A 381 15.20 -9.40 18.60
N GLY A 382 14.49 -8.71 19.49
CA GLY A 382 14.50 -7.25 19.58
C GLY A 382 13.59 -6.53 18.58
N ALA A 383 12.75 -7.27 17.84
CA ALA A 383 11.74 -6.67 16.96
C ALA A 383 10.45 -6.40 17.76
N SER A 384 9.93 -5.18 17.66
CA SER A 384 8.74 -4.73 18.38
C SER A 384 7.49 -4.87 17.53
N MET A 385 7.15 -6.11 17.17
CA MET A 385 6.00 -6.40 16.30
C MET A 385 4.79 -6.87 17.10
N ASP A 386 3.60 -6.52 16.64
CA ASP A 386 2.32 -7.11 17.08
C ASP A 386 1.44 -7.38 15.86
N TYR A 387 0.26 -7.95 16.04
CA TYR A 387 -0.65 -8.24 14.93
C TYR A 387 -2.12 -7.97 15.27
N VAL A 388 -2.87 -7.61 14.24
CA VAL A 388 -4.32 -7.77 14.22
C VAL A 388 -4.68 -8.93 13.30
N TYR A 389 -5.79 -9.62 13.56
CA TYR A 389 -6.20 -10.76 12.73
C TYR A 389 -7.72 -10.86 12.65
N LEU A 390 -8.20 -11.45 11.56
CA LEU A 390 -9.60 -11.75 11.33
C LEU A 390 -9.81 -13.26 11.49
N ASP A 391 -10.53 -13.65 12.53
CA ASP A 391 -10.91 -15.04 12.78
C ASP A 391 -11.99 -15.46 11.77
N ALA A 392 -11.61 -16.27 10.78
CA ALA A 392 -12.55 -16.77 9.78
C ALA A 392 -13.33 -18.00 10.30
N GLY A 393 -13.07 -18.45 11.54
CA GLY A 393 -13.58 -19.71 12.07
C GLY A 393 -12.97 -20.94 11.36
N SER A 394 -11.84 -20.75 10.69
CA SER A 394 -11.15 -21.75 9.88
C SER A 394 -9.74 -22.04 10.43
N ARG A 395 -8.95 -22.88 9.76
CA ARG A 395 -7.52 -23.13 10.10
C ARG A 395 -6.54 -22.28 9.29
N GLN A 396 -7.06 -21.29 8.57
CA GLN A 396 -6.30 -20.47 7.63
C GLN A 396 -6.85 -19.04 7.69
N ASP A 397 -6.59 -18.36 8.79
CA ASP A 397 -7.01 -16.98 9.00
C ASP A 397 -6.09 -16.00 8.26
N LEU A 398 -6.47 -14.72 8.30
CA LEU A 398 -5.72 -13.60 7.75
C LEU A 398 -5.26 -12.69 8.89
N ALA A 399 -4.07 -12.10 8.77
CA ALA A 399 -3.56 -11.15 9.75
C ALA A 399 -2.82 -9.99 9.09
N VAL A 400 -2.69 -8.89 9.83
CA VAL A 400 -1.73 -7.82 9.55
C VAL A 400 -0.80 -7.74 10.75
N MET A 401 0.46 -8.10 10.54
CA MET A 401 1.53 -7.93 11.51
C MET A 401 2.20 -6.57 11.27
N TYR A 402 2.54 -5.83 12.31
CA TYR A 402 3.01 -4.45 12.17
C TYR A 402 4.04 -4.10 13.24
N ASP A 403 4.91 -3.14 12.93
CA ASP A 403 5.87 -2.59 13.89
C ASP A 403 5.12 -1.64 14.83
N THR A 404 5.06 -1.98 16.11
CA THR A 404 4.36 -1.19 17.13
C THR A 404 5.02 0.14 17.44
N THR A 405 6.26 0.35 16.99
CA THR A 405 7.01 1.59 17.22
C THR A 405 6.68 2.65 16.16
N THR A 406 6.47 2.24 14.92
CA THR A 406 6.14 3.14 13.80
C THR A 406 4.65 3.12 13.48
N THR A 407 3.96 2.00 13.69
CA THR A 407 2.67 1.74 13.05
C THR A 407 1.54 1.47 14.06
N LYS A 408 0.38 2.07 13.81
CA LYS A 408 -0.90 1.71 14.43
C LYS A 408 -1.79 1.05 13.40
N VAL A 409 -2.40 -0.07 13.78
CA VAL A 409 -3.33 -0.80 12.90
C VAL A 409 -4.66 -0.99 13.60
N GLU A 410 -5.74 -0.61 12.91
CA GLU A 410 -7.13 -0.77 13.36
C GLU A 410 -7.89 -1.70 12.41
N LEU A 411 -8.47 -2.78 12.93
CA LEU A 411 -9.35 -3.64 12.14
C LEU A 411 -10.67 -2.96 11.82
N ARG A 412 -11.00 -2.88 10.54
CA ARG A 412 -12.22 -2.27 10.02
C ARG A 412 -13.33 -3.28 9.79
N ASN A 413 -13.72 -3.97 10.87
CA ASN A 413 -14.86 -4.91 10.86
C ASN A 413 -16.19 -4.22 10.53
N ASP A 414 -16.28 -2.91 10.66
CA ASP A 414 -17.40 -2.10 10.17
C ASP A 414 -17.53 -2.18 8.64
N ILE A 415 -16.42 -2.22 7.89
CA ILE A 415 -16.42 -2.45 6.44
C ILE A 415 -16.96 -3.85 6.13
N ASN A 416 -16.48 -4.91 6.80
CA ASN A 416 -17.03 -6.27 6.64
C ASN A 416 -18.54 -6.31 6.90
N ARG A 417 -19.01 -5.66 7.98
CA ARG A 417 -20.45 -5.59 8.30
C ARG A 417 -21.25 -4.86 7.23
N LYS A 418 -20.77 -3.69 6.77
CA LYS A 418 -21.42 -2.89 5.71
C LYS A 418 -21.58 -3.72 4.43
N TYR A 419 -20.54 -4.45 4.02
CA TYR A 419 -20.56 -5.22 2.77
C TYR A 419 -20.88 -6.71 2.96
N SER A 420 -21.41 -7.11 4.12
CA SER A 420 -21.65 -8.52 4.47
C SER A 420 -22.52 -9.26 3.45
N ARG A 421 -23.53 -8.58 2.86
CA ARG A 421 -24.36 -9.16 1.79
C ARG A 421 -23.59 -9.43 0.50
N LEU A 422 -22.61 -8.60 0.15
CA LEU A 422 -21.76 -8.80 -1.03
C LEU A 422 -20.72 -9.88 -0.76
N LEU A 423 -20.09 -9.85 0.41
CA LEU A 423 -19.11 -10.83 0.86
C LEU A 423 -19.71 -12.25 1.00
N ALA A 424 -21.01 -12.35 1.29
CA ALA A 424 -21.77 -13.60 1.31
C ALA A 424 -22.17 -14.15 -0.08
N SER A 425 -21.68 -13.56 -1.18
CA SER A 425 -21.96 -14.02 -2.54
C SER A 425 -21.57 -15.48 -2.76
N THR A 426 -22.35 -16.20 -3.59
CA THR A 426 -22.13 -17.64 -3.82
C THR A 426 -22.16 -17.98 -5.31
N VAL A 427 -21.40 -19.02 -5.68
CA VAL A 427 -21.42 -19.65 -7.00
C VAL A 427 -21.83 -21.10 -6.84
N ASN A 428 -22.94 -21.50 -7.46
CA ASN A 428 -23.52 -22.84 -7.31
C ASN A 428 -23.70 -23.27 -5.85
N GLY A 429 -24.14 -22.35 -4.99
CA GLY A 429 -24.36 -22.58 -3.56
C GLY A 429 -23.06 -22.71 -2.74
N LYS A 430 -21.90 -22.41 -3.31
CA LYS A 430 -20.61 -22.33 -2.60
C LYS A 430 -20.17 -20.87 -2.44
N PRO A 431 -19.74 -20.44 -1.25
CA PRO A 431 -19.27 -19.06 -1.03
C PRO A 431 -18.14 -18.67 -1.99
N ALA A 432 -18.15 -17.44 -2.50
CA ALA A 432 -17.05 -16.90 -3.30
C ALA A 432 -15.75 -16.88 -2.47
N PHE A 433 -15.82 -16.36 -1.25
CA PHE A 433 -14.77 -16.40 -0.25
C PHE A 433 -14.83 -17.71 0.56
N PRO A 434 -13.84 -18.63 0.45
CA PRO A 434 -13.89 -19.95 1.07
C PRO A 434 -13.84 -19.89 2.60
N ASP A 435 -14.51 -20.84 3.28
CA ASP A 435 -14.44 -21.02 4.73
C ASP A 435 -14.70 -19.75 5.57
N ASN A 436 -15.63 -18.89 5.10
CA ASN A 436 -15.92 -17.56 5.68
C ASN A 436 -14.70 -16.63 5.81
N ARG A 437 -13.67 -16.88 4.99
CA ARG A 437 -12.44 -16.11 4.92
C ARG A 437 -12.65 -14.89 4.06
N GLU A 438 -13.48 -13.99 4.57
CA GLU A 438 -13.67 -12.67 4.02
C GLU A 438 -12.32 -11.91 4.00
N PRO A 439 -12.19 -10.87 3.14
CA PRO A 439 -11.04 -9.99 3.18
C PRO A 439 -10.89 -9.35 4.56
N LEU A 440 -9.64 -9.24 5.03
CA LEU A 440 -9.31 -8.47 6.22
C LEU A 440 -9.07 -7.03 5.80
N PHE A 441 -9.88 -6.11 6.35
CA PHE A 441 -9.71 -4.67 6.17
C PHE A 441 -9.03 -4.08 7.41
N ALA A 442 -7.93 -3.37 7.23
CA ALA A 442 -7.20 -2.73 8.32
C ALA A 442 -6.78 -1.31 7.93
N LEU A 443 -7.16 -0.33 8.75
CA LEU A 443 -6.64 1.03 8.63
C LEU A 443 -5.26 1.07 9.28
N CYS A 444 -4.23 1.32 8.48
CA CYS A 444 -2.84 1.43 8.92
C CYS A 444 -2.46 2.90 8.98
N THR A 445 -1.83 3.32 10.08
CA THR A 445 -1.24 4.64 10.27
C THR A 445 0.23 4.46 10.65
N VAL A 446 1.14 4.78 9.74
CA VAL A 446 2.59 4.74 9.95
C VAL A 446 3.06 6.15 10.31
N ASN A 447 3.73 6.30 11.44
CA ASN A 447 4.26 7.56 11.94
C ASN A 447 5.74 7.68 11.56
N GLU A 448 6.05 8.60 10.65
CA GLU A 448 7.42 8.84 10.16
C GLU A 448 7.80 10.31 10.37
N GLU A 449 8.86 10.57 11.15
CA GLU A 449 9.40 11.92 11.44
C GLU A 449 8.34 12.99 11.82
N GLY A 450 7.24 12.58 12.47
CA GLY A 450 6.15 13.47 12.89
C GLY A 450 5.03 13.67 11.85
N GLN A 451 5.02 12.89 10.76
CA GLN A 451 3.93 12.82 9.79
C GLN A 451 3.27 11.44 9.81
N ASP A 452 1.93 11.41 9.76
CA ASP A 452 1.17 10.17 9.69
C ASP A 452 0.85 9.83 8.23
N ILE A 453 1.35 8.69 7.76
CA ILE A 453 0.97 8.08 6.48
C ILE A 453 -0.17 7.10 6.76
N GLN A 454 -1.35 7.38 6.23
CA GLN A 454 -2.52 6.52 6.39
C GLN A 454 -2.89 5.81 5.10
N PHE A 455 -3.24 4.54 5.20
CA PHE A 455 -3.78 3.75 4.09
C PHE A 455 -4.69 2.63 4.61
N LEU A 456 -5.64 2.20 3.78
CA LEU A 456 -6.44 1.01 4.05
C LEU A 456 -5.76 -0.21 3.42
N MET A 457 -5.33 -1.16 4.25
CA MET A 457 -4.80 -2.44 3.83
C MET A 457 -5.92 -3.48 3.73
N ILE A 458 -5.97 -4.21 2.60
CA ILE A 458 -6.90 -5.29 2.34
C ILE A 458 -6.09 -6.58 2.11
N VAL A 459 -6.16 -7.51 3.04
CA VAL A 459 -5.50 -8.82 2.90
C VAL A 459 -6.51 -9.84 2.38
N VAL A 460 -6.15 -10.60 1.34
CA VAL A 460 -7.03 -11.60 0.73
C VAL A 460 -6.36 -12.96 0.59
N HIS A 461 -7.20 -14.00 0.61
CA HIS A 461 -6.84 -15.35 0.20
C HIS A 461 -8.01 -15.95 -0.58
N LEU A 462 -7.90 -15.95 -1.91
CA LEU A 462 -8.98 -16.40 -2.79
C LEU A 462 -8.98 -17.92 -2.99
N LYS A 463 -10.04 -18.44 -3.61
CA LYS A 463 -10.19 -19.89 -3.75
C LYS A 463 -9.12 -20.49 -4.68
N ALA A 464 -8.31 -21.40 -4.14
CA ALA A 464 -7.34 -22.21 -4.91
C ALA A 464 -7.99 -23.16 -5.94
N MET A 465 -7.18 -23.79 -6.80
CA MET A 465 -7.54 -24.72 -7.89
C MET A 465 -8.03 -24.07 -9.18
N ARG A 466 -7.58 -24.56 -10.34
CA ARG A 466 -7.97 -24.03 -11.67
C ARG A 466 -9.18 -24.73 -12.30
N ASP A 467 -9.98 -25.47 -11.52
CA ASP A 467 -11.23 -26.06 -12.01
C ASP A 467 -12.31 -24.99 -12.24
N ALA A 468 -13.28 -25.26 -13.12
CA ALA A 468 -14.28 -24.28 -13.53
C ALA A 468 -15.07 -23.65 -12.37
N LEU A 469 -15.40 -24.43 -11.32
CA LEU A 469 -16.13 -23.91 -10.16
C LEU A 469 -15.23 -23.00 -9.32
N SER A 470 -13.99 -23.42 -9.04
CA SER A 470 -13.03 -22.61 -8.27
C SER A 470 -12.67 -21.31 -9.00
N THR A 471 -12.46 -21.37 -10.32
CA THR A 471 -12.23 -20.19 -11.18
C THR A 471 -13.43 -19.23 -11.12
N SER A 472 -14.65 -19.74 -11.23
CA SER A 472 -15.86 -18.90 -11.14
C SER A 472 -16.01 -18.26 -9.76
N ARG A 473 -15.65 -18.97 -8.68
CA ARG A 473 -15.63 -18.40 -7.32
C ARG A 473 -14.60 -17.28 -7.18
N ARG A 474 -13.41 -17.41 -7.78
CA ARG A 474 -12.42 -16.32 -7.84
C ARG A 474 -12.94 -15.12 -8.62
N THR A 475 -13.61 -15.34 -9.76
CA THR A 475 -14.23 -14.26 -10.54
C THR A 475 -15.21 -13.45 -9.71
N VAL A 476 -16.15 -14.10 -9.00
CA VAL A 476 -17.12 -13.40 -8.16
C VAL A 476 -16.46 -12.69 -6.97
N ALA A 477 -15.42 -13.29 -6.38
CA ALA A 477 -14.67 -12.64 -5.31
C ALA A 477 -13.93 -11.38 -5.82
N ALA A 478 -13.30 -11.46 -6.99
CA ALA A 478 -12.63 -10.33 -7.64
C ALA A 478 -13.61 -9.20 -7.99
N GLU A 479 -14.79 -9.53 -8.52
CA GLU A 479 -15.86 -8.55 -8.77
C GLU A 479 -16.38 -7.91 -7.47
N THR A 480 -16.53 -8.71 -6.42
CA THR A 480 -16.96 -8.23 -5.11
C THR A 480 -15.95 -7.22 -4.55
N LEU A 481 -14.66 -7.54 -4.59
CA LEU A 481 -13.58 -6.64 -4.17
C LEU A 481 -13.56 -5.36 -5.01
N ALA A 482 -13.74 -5.46 -6.33
CA ALA A 482 -13.76 -4.30 -7.22
C ALA A 482 -14.92 -3.35 -6.88
N VAL A 483 -16.12 -3.89 -6.68
CA VAL A 483 -17.31 -3.10 -6.31
C VAL A 483 -17.13 -2.44 -4.94
N ILE A 484 -16.56 -3.15 -3.96
CA ILE A 484 -16.29 -2.60 -2.62
C ILE A 484 -15.26 -1.45 -2.70
N ILE A 485 -14.14 -1.63 -3.41
CA ILE A 485 -13.12 -0.58 -3.55
C ILE A 485 -13.67 0.63 -4.31
N GLU A 486 -14.40 0.40 -5.41
CA GLU A 486 -15.06 1.47 -6.17
C GLU A 486 -16.01 2.28 -5.26
N ASP A 487 -16.77 1.62 -4.38
CA ASP A 487 -17.68 2.28 -3.45
C ASP A 487 -16.95 3.03 -2.33
N LEU A 488 -15.96 2.40 -1.69
CA LEU A 488 -15.15 3.04 -0.64
C LEU A 488 -14.56 4.36 -1.16
N LYS A 489 -13.96 4.36 -2.36
CA LYS A 489 -13.37 5.56 -2.97
C LYS A 489 -14.38 6.70 -3.26
N GLN A 490 -15.69 6.45 -3.17
CA GLN A 490 -16.72 7.49 -3.27
C GLN A 490 -17.06 8.18 -1.94
N THR A 491 -16.76 7.53 -0.82
CA THR A 491 -17.02 8.03 0.54
C THR A 491 -16.00 9.09 0.95
N ASP A 492 -16.39 10.02 1.83
CA ASP A 492 -15.48 11.09 2.27
C ASP A 492 -14.26 10.57 3.06
N GLU A 493 -14.42 9.46 3.78
CA GLU A 493 -13.33 8.85 4.54
C GLU A 493 -12.22 8.29 3.63
N PHE A 494 -12.59 7.61 2.55
CA PHE A 494 -11.62 6.88 1.73
C PHE A 494 -11.32 7.54 0.38
N ARG A 495 -12.00 8.64 0.01
CA ARG A 495 -11.80 9.34 -1.28
C ARG A 495 -10.34 9.69 -1.55
N GLU A 496 -9.63 10.18 -0.55
CA GLU A 496 -8.21 10.58 -0.63
C GLU A 496 -7.28 9.61 0.12
N LEU A 497 -7.83 8.54 0.69
CA LEU A 497 -7.05 7.53 1.39
C LEU A 497 -6.58 6.46 0.40
N PRO A 498 -5.27 6.18 0.28
CA PRO A 498 -4.76 5.05 -0.49
C PRO A 498 -5.34 3.73 0.01
N ILE A 499 -5.72 2.86 -0.91
CA ILE A 499 -6.13 1.48 -0.61
C ILE A 499 -5.13 0.52 -1.24
N ILE A 500 -4.61 -0.41 -0.44
CA ILE A 500 -3.61 -1.40 -0.84
C ILE A 500 -4.20 -2.78 -0.59
N LEU A 501 -4.45 -3.52 -1.66
CA LEU A 501 -4.92 -4.89 -1.62
C LEU A 501 -3.77 -5.83 -1.99
N GLY A 502 -3.57 -6.88 -1.19
CA GLY A 502 -2.62 -7.93 -1.53
C GLY A 502 -2.83 -9.22 -0.78
N GLY A 503 -2.05 -10.23 -1.14
CA GLY A 503 -2.14 -11.59 -0.61
C GLY A 503 -2.21 -12.63 -1.73
N ASP A 504 -2.76 -13.80 -1.42
CA ASP A 504 -2.80 -14.94 -2.35
C ASP A 504 -4.12 -14.95 -3.14
N LEU A 505 -4.06 -14.49 -4.39
CA LEU A 505 -5.21 -14.43 -5.29
C LEU A 505 -5.42 -15.75 -6.05
N ASN A 506 -4.49 -16.71 -5.94
CA ASN A 506 -4.58 -18.06 -6.49
C ASN A 506 -4.77 -18.16 -8.03
N ASP A 507 -4.45 -17.09 -8.77
CA ASP A 507 -4.46 -17.06 -10.24
C ASP A 507 -3.52 -15.99 -10.77
N ASP A 508 -3.20 -16.07 -12.05
CA ASP A 508 -2.30 -15.10 -12.71
C ASP A 508 -3.02 -13.75 -12.92
N ALA A 509 -2.30 -12.62 -12.84
CA ALA A 509 -2.90 -11.28 -12.94
C ALA A 509 -3.68 -11.04 -14.26
N GLY A 510 -3.22 -11.64 -15.37
CA GLY A 510 -3.89 -11.58 -16.67
C GLY A 510 -5.05 -12.59 -16.85
N SER A 511 -5.34 -13.41 -15.85
CA SER A 511 -6.37 -14.45 -15.94
C SER A 511 -7.78 -13.86 -16.04
N ALA A 512 -8.68 -14.61 -16.68
CA ALA A 512 -10.09 -14.22 -16.76
C ALA A 512 -10.77 -14.14 -15.38
N SER A 513 -10.22 -14.81 -14.36
CA SER A 513 -10.79 -14.80 -13.01
C SER A 513 -10.45 -13.54 -12.22
N LEU A 514 -9.27 -12.95 -12.44
CA LEU A 514 -8.85 -11.73 -11.75
C LEU A 514 -9.09 -10.46 -12.57
N ARG A 515 -9.32 -10.58 -13.88
CA ARG A 515 -9.64 -9.45 -14.76
C ARG A 515 -10.63 -8.43 -14.17
N PRO A 516 -11.73 -8.82 -13.47
CA PRO A 516 -12.68 -7.84 -12.96
C PRO A 516 -12.11 -6.84 -11.94
N ILE A 517 -11.15 -7.26 -11.11
CA ILE A 517 -10.44 -6.34 -10.19
C ILE A 517 -9.30 -5.63 -10.90
N MET A 518 -8.50 -6.34 -11.71
CA MET A 518 -7.34 -5.77 -12.39
C MET A 518 -7.70 -4.66 -13.38
N ASN A 519 -8.87 -4.75 -14.01
CA ASN A 519 -9.37 -3.75 -14.95
C ASN A 519 -10.24 -2.66 -14.29
N SER A 520 -10.44 -2.70 -12.97
CA SER A 520 -11.25 -1.68 -12.31
C SER A 520 -10.60 -0.30 -12.51
N PRO A 521 -11.37 0.74 -12.90
CA PRO A 521 -10.81 2.06 -13.14
C PRO A 521 -10.28 2.74 -11.86
N ALA A 522 -10.57 2.19 -10.67
CA ALA A 522 -10.11 2.71 -9.40
C ALA A 522 -8.68 2.28 -9.04
N VAL A 523 -8.18 1.20 -9.64
CA VAL A 523 -6.95 0.52 -9.20
C VAL A 523 -5.87 0.45 -10.28
N ILE A 524 -4.66 0.11 -9.85
CA ILE A 524 -3.47 -0.24 -10.62
C ILE A 524 -2.89 -1.49 -9.98
N THR A 525 -2.50 -2.47 -10.79
CA THR A 525 -1.83 -3.69 -10.32
C THR A 525 -0.34 -3.53 -10.49
N LEU A 526 0.40 -3.49 -9.37
CA LEU A 526 1.85 -3.27 -9.37
C LEU A 526 2.61 -4.50 -9.86
N THR A 527 2.04 -5.70 -9.71
CA THR A 527 2.72 -6.96 -10.10
C THR A 527 2.27 -7.50 -11.46
N LEU A 528 1.69 -6.65 -12.32
CA LEU A 528 1.10 -7.09 -13.59
C LEU A 528 2.16 -7.29 -14.67
N ASP A 529 3.14 -6.41 -14.71
CA ASP A 529 4.37 -6.51 -15.49
C ASP A 529 5.24 -7.67 -14.99
N ASP A 530 5.43 -7.82 -13.67
CA ASP A 530 6.13 -8.98 -13.08
C ASP A 530 5.59 -10.33 -13.61
N ALA A 531 4.26 -10.43 -13.69
CA ALA A 531 3.58 -11.62 -14.21
C ALA A 531 3.90 -11.84 -15.69
N GLN A 532 4.09 -10.77 -16.45
CA GLN A 532 4.37 -10.81 -17.88
C GLN A 532 5.82 -11.21 -18.19
N ALA A 533 6.82 -10.85 -17.39
CA ALA A 533 8.16 -11.43 -17.56
C ALA A 533 8.32 -12.82 -16.92
N GLY A 534 7.30 -13.31 -16.22
CA GLY A 534 7.24 -14.68 -15.72
C GLY A 534 7.97 -14.89 -14.40
N TYR A 535 7.98 -13.86 -13.55
CA TYR A 535 8.42 -14.02 -12.16
C TYR A 535 7.43 -14.87 -11.35
N LEU A 536 7.86 -15.26 -10.14
CA LEU A 536 7.20 -16.28 -9.35
C LEU A 536 7.04 -15.83 -7.90
N SER A 537 5.81 -15.93 -7.38
CA SER A 537 5.53 -15.76 -5.95
C SER A 537 5.29 -17.10 -5.29
N TYR A 538 4.65 -18.02 -6.00
CA TYR A 538 4.48 -19.42 -5.60
C TYR A 538 5.53 -20.28 -6.29
N ILE A 539 6.39 -20.91 -5.49
CA ILE A 539 7.59 -21.66 -5.93
C ILE A 539 7.46 -23.16 -5.66
N GLY A 540 6.27 -23.63 -5.28
CA GLY A 540 5.94 -25.04 -5.09
C GLY A 540 5.90 -25.83 -6.39
N ASN A 541 5.06 -26.87 -6.44
CA ASN A 541 5.01 -27.80 -7.58
C ASN A 541 4.52 -27.16 -8.89
N HIS A 542 3.79 -26.05 -8.80
CA HIS A 542 3.19 -25.35 -9.95
C HIS A 542 3.61 -23.88 -9.95
N GLN A 543 4.89 -23.64 -10.23
CA GLN A 543 5.49 -22.31 -10.18
C GLN A 543 4.69 -21.26 -10.96
N SER A 544 4.24 -20.20 -10.29
CA SER A 544 3.48 -19.09 -10.89
C SER A 544 3.50 -17.83 -9.99
N LEU A 545 3.13 -16.67 -10.56
CA LEU A 545 2.86 -15.45 -9.80
C LEU A 545 1.36 -15.39 -9.51
N ILE A 546 0.98 -15.84 -8.32
CA ILE A 546 -0.43 -15.86 -7.86
C ILE A 546 -0.68 -14.97 -6.65
N ASP A 547 0.38 -14.40 -6.09
CA ASP A 547 0.32 -13.34 -5.09
C ASP A 547 0.50 -12.02 -5.80
N HIS A 548 -0.36 -11.04 -5.49
CA HIS A 548 -0.39 -9.76 -6.20
C HIS A 548 -0.51 -8.59 -5.24
N ILE A 549 -0.02 -7.43 -5.68
CA ILE A 549 -0.24 -6.14 -5.03
C ILE A 549 -1.05 -5.26 -5.98
N ILE A 550 -2.19 -4.77 -5.50
CA ILE A 550 -3.10 -3.88 -6.21
C ILE A 550 -3.29 -2.63 -5.36
N VAL A 551 -3.12 -1.46 -5.95
CA VAL A 551 -3.25 -0.18 -5.25
C VAL A 551 -4.25 0.73 -5.94
N THR A 552 -4.86 1.67 -5.22
CA THR A 552 -5.68 2.72 -5.87
C THR A 552 -4.79 3.76 -6.57
N LYS A 553 -5.31 4.40 -7.62
CA LYS A 553 -4.55 5.31 -8.50
C LYS A 553 -3.93 6.53 -7.81
N ASP A 554 -4.46 6.91 -6.64
CA ASP A 554 -3.96 7.98 -5.79
C ASP A 554 -2.76 7.56 -4.92
N THR A 555 -2.43 6.27 -4.90
CA THR A 555 -1.27 5.73 -4.17
C THR A 555 0.03 6.19 -4.82
N LYS A 556 0.92 6.76 -4.02
CA LYS A 556 2.26 7.16 -4.45
C LYS A 556 3.27 6.11 -4.01
N THR A 557 3.78 5.35 -4.97
CA THR A 557 4.79 4.33 -4.72
C THR A 557 6.21 4.93 -4.75
N GLY A 558 7.07 4.43 -3.88
CA GLY A 558 8.51 4.66 -3.91
C GLY A 558 9.21 3.56 -4.70
N VAL A 559 10.45 3.83 -5.11
CA VAL A 559 11.22 2.88 -5.91
C VAL A 559 11.87 1.82 -5.02
N ILE A 560 11.70 0.55 -5.39
CA ILE A 560 12.47 -0.59 -4.90
C ILE A 560 13.60 -0.86 -5.90
N THR A 561 14.82 -1.06 -5.41
CA THR A 561 16.01 -1.20 -6.26
C THR A 561 16.71 -2.54 -6.07
N ASN A 562 17.20 -3.10 -7.17
CA ASN A 562 18.07 -4.27 -7.18
C ASN A 562 19.35 -4.00 -7.99
N GLY A 563 20.27 -3.20 -7.45
CA GLY A 563 21.40 -2.69 -8.21
C GLY A 563 20.96 -1.65 -9.25
N ARG A 564 20.97 -1.98 -10.55
CA ARG A 564 20.61 -1.03 -11.63
C ARG A 564 19.12 -1.02 -11.99
N GLN A 565 18.38 -2.03 -11.54
CA GLN A 565 16.97 -2.18 -11.86
C GLN A 565 16.11 -1.52 -10.77
N LYS A 566 15.01 -0.88 -11.18
CA LYS A 566 14.12 -0.05 -10.36
C LYS A 566 12.69 -0.49 -10.65
N ASP A 567 11.90 -0.64 -9.59
CA ASP A 567 10.55 -1.17 -9.69
C ASP A 567 9.61 -0.56 -8.62
N ASP A 568 8.30 -0.71 -8.78
CA ASP A 568 7.27 -0.20 -7.85
C ASP A 568 6.75 -1.26 -6.85
N ALA A 569 7.00 -2.53 -7.13
CA ALA A 569 6.88 -3.67 -6.23
C ALA A 569 8.17 -4.51 -6.24
N GLY A 570 8.33 -5.38 -5.25
CA GLY A 570 9.49 -6.26 -5.15
C GLY A 570 9.11 -7.67 -4.72
N ILE A 571 9.64 -8.68 -5.43
CA ILE A 571 9.49 -10.10 -5.07
C ILE A 571 10.73 -10.55 -4.29
N VAL A 572 10.56 -10.89 -3.01
CA VAL A 572 11.69 -11.18 -2.11
C VAL A 572 12.09 -12.66 -2.14
N ARG A 573 13.12 -12.98 -2.92
CA ARG A 573 13.64 -14.33 -3.18
C ARG A 573 14.46 -14.93 -2.04
N TYR A 574 13.89 -14.99 -0.83
CA TYR A 574 14.49 -15.70 0.31
C TYR A 574 14.70 -17.19 0.04
N ASP A 575 13.95 -17.77 -0.89
CA ASP A 575 14.14 -19.15 -1.34
C ASP A 575 15.50 -19.39 -2.03
N LYS A 576 16.09 -18.34 -2.62
CA LYS A 576 17.43 -18.40 -3.22
C LYS A 576 18.53 -18.22 -2.18
N SER A 577 18.25 -17.54 -1.06
CA SER A 577 19.23 -17.21 -0.02
C SER A 577 19.18 -18.14 1.18
N MET A 578 18.07 -18.85 1.40
CA MET A 578 17.86 -19.77 2.52
C MET A 578 17.75 -21.23 2.06
N ALA A 579 18.62 -22.08 2.63
CA ALA A 579 18.54 -23.52 2.39
C ALA A 579 17.21 -24.10 2.91
N ASP A 580 16.65 -25.05 2.17
CA ASP A 580 15.40 -25.75 2.50
C ASP A 580 14.18 -24.84 2.72
N TYR A 581 14.15 -23.63 2.11
CA TYR A 581 13.04 -22.68 2.24
C TYR A 581 11.68 -23.32 1.96
N LEU A 582 11.54 -23.95 0.78
CA LEU A 582 10.31 -24.62 0.35
C LEU A 582 9.84 -25.73 1.32
N LYS A 583 10.77 -26.32 2.08
CA LYS A 583 10.48 -27.44 2.98
C LYS A 583 10.14 -26.97 4.40
N ASN A 584 10.78 -25.88 4.84
CA ASN A 584 10.79 -25.48 6.24
C ASN A 584 10.08 -24.14 6.49
N ILE A 585 9.85 -23.32 5.46
CA ILE A 585 9.37 -21.94 5.60
C ILE A 585 8.02 -21.77 4.92
N SER A 586 7.97 -21.74 3.59
CA SER A 586 6.76 -21.55 2.79
C SER A 586 7.04 -21.95 1.34
N ASP A 587 6.00 -22.34 0.61
CA ASP A 587 5.99 -22.45 -0.85
C ASP A 587 5.65 -21.14 -1.56
N HIS A 588 5.43 -20.05 -0.82
CA HIS A 588 5.33 -18.68 -1.33
C HIS A 588 6.48 -17.80 -0.83
N VAL A 589 6.89 -16.84 -1.66
CA VAL A 589 7.84 -15.79 -1.30
C VAL A 589 7.13 -14.46 -0.99
N PRO A 590 7.66 -13.59 -0.11
CA PRO A 590 7.05 -12.31 0.20
C PRO A 590 7.06 -11.35 -0.98
N LEU A 591 6.00 -10.57 -1.12
CA LEU A 591 5.94 -9.39 -1.98
C LEU A 591 5.98 -8.13 -1.12
N VAL A 592 6.64 -7.08 -1.59
CA VAL A 592 6.79 -5.81 -0.88
C VAL A 592 6.54 -4.61 -1.78
N LEU A 593 6.07 -3.52 -1.19
CA LEU A 593 5.97 -2.20 -1.83
C LEU A 593 6.40 -1.11 -0.84
N ARG A 594 6.72 0.06 -1.40
CA ARG A 594 7.09 1.26 -0.66
C ARG A 594 6.13 2.40 -0.96
N ILE A 595 5.67 3.13 0.06
CA ILE A 595 4.85 4.35 -0.14
C ILE A 595 5.66 5.61 0.21
N VAL A 596 5.52 6.64 -0.62
CA VAL A 596 6.15 7.97 -0.44
C VAL A 596 5.14 9.06 -0.11
N TYR A 597 5.51 10.00 0.76
CA TYR A 597 4.68 11.16 1.12
C TYR A 597 4.75 12.29 0.09
N LYS A 598 3.73 13.17 0.08
CA LYS A 598 3.52 14.25 -0.89
C LYS A 598 4.64 15.31 -0.95
N ASP A 599 5.41 15.47 0.13
CA ASP A 599 6.46 16.48 0.27
C ASP A 599 7.89 15.90 0.34
N SER A 600 8.07 14.60 0.09
CA SER A 600 9.40 13.98 0.12
C SER A 600 10.19 14.26 -1.18
N PRO A 601 11.46 14.70 -1.10
CA PRO A 601 12.33 14.92 -2.27
C PRO A 601 12.84 13.62 -2.92
N ALA A 602 12.40 12.44 -2.45
CA ALA A 602 12.69 11.16 -3.08
C ALA A 602 12.19 11.15 -4.54
N GLU A 603 12.87 10.41 -5.43
CA GLU A 603 12.41 10.22 -6.82
C GLU A 603 10.96 9.69 -6.80
N ILE A 604 10.00 10.59 -7.02
CA ILE A 604 8.59 10.25 -7.14
C ILE A 604 8.47 9.55 -8.48
N GLY A 605 8.24 8.24 -8.47
CA GLY A 605 7.66 7.56 -9.60
C GLY A 605 6.26 8.13 -9.81
N THR A 606 6.13 9.24 -10.53
CA THR A 606 4.82 9.65 -10.99
C THR A 606 4.39 8.60 -11.99
N LEU A 607 3.42 7.78 -11.61
CA LEU A 607 2.61 6.98 -12.53
C LEU A 607 1.83 7.96 -13.43
N THR A 608 2.53 8.65 -14.32
CA THR A 608 1.92 9.42 -15.38
C THR A 608 1.47 8.42 -16.43
N HIS A 609 0.26 7.87 -16.24
CA HIS A 609 -0.55 7.64 -17.41
C HIS A 609 -0.72 9.00 -18.08
N ALA A 610 -0.06 9.17 -19.22
CA ALA A 610 -0.33 10.30 -20.09
C ALA A 610 -1.86 10.43 -20.24
N PRO A 611 -2.44 11.63 -20.12
CA PRO A 611 -3.84 11.82 -20.42
C PRO A 611 -4.01 11.56 -21.92
N GLY A 612 -4.29 10.30 -22.25
CA GLY A 612 -4.77 9.90 -23.56
C GLY A 612 -6.11 10.58 -23.84
N PRO A 613 -6.54 10.65 -25.11
CA PRO A 613 -7.71 11.42 -25.51
C PRO A 613 -8.95 11.06 -24.69
N ASN A 614 -9.65 12.11 -24.24
CA ASN A 614 -10.74 12.19 -23.23
C ASN A 614 -12.02 11.35 -23.46
N VAL A 615 -11.95 10.16 -24.05
CA VAL A 615 -13.11 9.29 -24.23
C VAL A 615 -12.72 7.81 -24.10
N ILE A 616 -13.18 7.16 -23.03
CA ILE A 616 -12.96 5.74 -22.74
C ILE A 616 -14.27 4.99 -23.04
N TRP A 617 -14.18 3.86 -23.74
CA TRP A 617 -15.32 2.94 -23.88
C TRP A 617 -15.46 2.17 -22.58
N ALA A 618 -16.63 2.27 -21.94
CA ALA A 618 -16.91 1.54 -20.71
C ALA A 618 -16.88 0.02 -20.99
N GLU A 619 -16.26 -0.73 -20.08
CA GLU A 619 -16.26 -2.20 -20.16
C GLU A 619 -17.68 -2.76 -20.00
N GLU A 620 -17.94 -3.89 -20.66
CA GLU A 620 -19.20 -4.62 -20.49
C GLU A 620 -19.31 -5.15 -19.06
N SER A 621 -20.50 -5.00 -18.45
CA SER A 621 -20.77 -5.59 -17.14
C SER A 621 -21.01 -7.08 -17.28
N THR A 622 -20.52 -7.88 -16.33
CA THR A 622 -20.96 -9.26 -16.12
C THR A 622 -22.29 -9.28 -15.36
N LEU A 623 -22.97 -10.44 -15.37
CA LEU A 623 -24.20 -10.66 -14.61
C LEU A 623 -23.93 -10.46 -13.12
N GLU A 624 -22.87 -11.07 -12.63
CA GLU A 624 -22.47 -11.06 -11.25
C GLU A 624 -22.10 -9.64 -10.78
N LYS A 625 -21.33 -8.86 -11.55
CA LYS A 625 -21.04 -7.44 -11.24
C LYS A 625 -22.30 -6.58 -11.21
N ALA A 626 -23.25 -6.80 -12.12
CA ALA A 626 -24.51 -6.06 -12.13
C ALA A 626 -25.37 -6.37 -10.90
N LEU A 627 -25.44 -7.65 -10.48
CA LEU A 627 -26.15 -8.07 -9.27
C LEU A 627 -25.47 -7.56 -7.99
N LEU A 628 -24.13 -7.55 -7.93
CA LEU A 628 -23.37 -6.97 -6.83
C LEU A 628 -23.63 -5.47 -6.70
N LYS A 629 -23.64 -4.73 -7.81
CA LYS A 629 -24.00 -3.30 -7.83
C LYS A 629 -25.45 -3.05 -7.39
N LEU A 630 -26.40 -3.88 -7.82
CA LEU A 630 -27.78 -3.79 -7.35
C LEU A 630 -27.88 -3.99 -5.83
N ASN A 631 -27.19 -5.00 -5.30
CA ASN A 631 -27.16 -5.27 -3.86
C ASN A 631 -26.50 -4.12 -3.08
N LEU A 632 -25.43 -3.52 -3.62
CA LEU A 632 -24.81 -2.32 -3.05
C LEU A 632 -25.80 -1.14 -3.01
N SER A 633 -26.49 -0.87 -4.12
CA SER A 633 -27.51 0.19 -4.16
C SER A 633 -28.63 -0.07 -3.13
N ARG A 634 -29.06 -1.33 -2.95
CA ARG A 634 -30.03 -1.71 -1.92
C ARG A 634 -29.49 -1.52 -0.49
N ILE A 635 -28.20 -1.76 -0.24
CA ILE A 635 -27.56 -1.48 1.05
C ILE A 635 -27.63 0.01 1.38
N HIS A 636 -27.25 0.89 0.43
CA HIS A 636 -27.33 2.35 0.65
C HIS A 636 -28.77 2.82 0.93
N LEU A 637 -29.75 2.22 0.26
CA LEU A 637 -31.16 2.52 0.47
C LEU A 637 -31.68 2.06 1.84
N GLU A 638 -31.39 0.82 2.23
CA GLU A 638 -31.97 0.19 3.42
C GLU A 638 -31.25 0.56 4.72
N GLU A 639 -29.91 0.54 4.69
CA GLU A 639 -29.07 0.66 5.87
C GLU A 639 -28.64 2.11 6.10
N GLU A 640 -28.20 2.81 5.05
CA GLU A 640 -27.76 4.21 5.15
C GLU A 640 -28.95 5.18 5.01
N ARG A 641 -30.12 4.69 4.57
CA ARG A 641 -31.33 5.49 4.27
C ARG A 641 -31.02 6.65 3.32
N GLN A 642 -30.02 6.47 2.47
CA GLN A 642 -29.47 7.51 1.61
C GLN A 642 -29.75 7.15 0.15
N TYR A 643 -30.90 7.62 -0.36
CA TYR A 643 -31.22 7.51 -1.78
C TYR A 643 -30.51 8.58 -2.63
N TYR A 644 -30.34 9.78 -2.08
CA TYR A 644 -29.78 10.92 -2.78
C TYR A 644 -29.04 11.83 -1.79
N ASP A 645 -27.80 12.17 -2.12
CA ASP A 645 -26.95 13.08 -1.35
C ASP A 645 -27.05 14.50 -1.91
N ALA A 646 -27.84 15.33 -1.24
CA ALA A 646 -28.09 16.70 -1.69
C ALA A 646 -26.89 17.64 -1.54
N ASP A 647 -25.96 17.34 -0.63
CA ASP A 647 -24.80 18.20 -0.38
C ASP A 647 -23.66 17.86 -1.35
N LYS A 648 -23.39 16.57 -1.58
CA LYS A 648 -22.48 16.10 -2.64
C LYS A 648 -22.94 16.58 -4.01
N ASP A 649 -24.23 16.39 -4.34
CA ASP A 649 -24.78 16.83 -5.62
C ASP A 649 -24.65 18.34 -5.83
N ARG A 650 -24.85 19.15 -4.77
CA ARG A 650 -24.66 20.60 -4.84
C ARG A 650 -23.20 20.97 -5.08
N PHE A 651 -22.25 20.32 -4.40
CA PHE A 651 -20.82 20.56 -4.59
C PHE A 651 -20.39 20.22 -6.03
N ASP A 652 -20.79 19.05 -6.51
CA ASP A 652 -20.50 18.58 -7.87
C ASP A 652 -21.11 19.53 -8.92
N MET A 653 -22.36 19.93 -8.74
CA MET A 653 -23.05 20.88 -9.62
C MET A 653 -22.31 22.23 -9.69
N VAL A 654 -21.91 22.81 -8.55
CA VAL A 654 -21.18 24.10 -8.51
C VAL A 654 -19.83 23.99 -9.23
N ASN A 655 -19.12 22.88 -9.06
CA ASN A 655 -17.84 22.67 -9.74
C ASN A 655 -18.02 22.44 -11.23
N TYR A 656 -19.02 21.63 -11.62
CA TYR A 656 -19.30 21.28 -13.00
C TYR A 656 -19.69 22.49 -13.86
N TYR A 657 -20.54 23.39 -13.32
CA TYR A 657 -21.00 24.59 -14.04
C TYR A 657 -20.14 25.84 -13.80
N ARG A 658 -19.01 25.74 -13.09
CA ARG A 658 -18.17 26.89 -12.70
C ARG A 658 -17.74 27.79 -13.86
N SER A 659 -17.54 27.22 -15.04
CA SER A 659 -17.09 27.93 -16.25
C SER A 659 -18.23 28.52 -17.09
N ILE A 660 -19.49 28.29 -16.73
CA ILE A 660 -20.65 28.69 -17.51
C ILE A 660 -21.19 30.04 -17.05
N ASN A 661 -21.39 30.96 -18.01
CA ASN A 661 -22.04 32.24 -17.73
C ASN A 661 -23.55 32.13 -17.97
N LEU A 662 -24.30 31.91 -16.88
CA LEU A 662 -25.76 31.76 -16.92
C LEU A 662 -26.50 33.07 -17.27
N GLN A 663 -25.85 34.24 -17.28
CA GLN A 663 -26.51 35.52 -17.60
C GLN A 663 -26.55 35.85 -19.10
N GLY A 664 -25.78 35.15 -19.94
CA GLY A 664 -25.66 35.46 -21.37
C GLY A 664 -26.91 35.15 -22.20
N GLY A 665 -27.73 34.19 -21.77
CA GLY A 665 -28.98 33.77 -22.43
C GLY A 665 -28.83 33.36 -23.91
N GLY A 666 -29.94 32.92 -24.50
CA GLY A 666 -30.10 32.60 -25.92
C GLY A 666 -29.10 31.57 -26.46
N SER A 667 -28.66 31.78 -27.71
CA SER A 667 -27.77 30.86 -28.42
C SER A 667 -26.35 30.81 -27.82
N GLN A 668 -25.92 31.82 -27.07
CA GLN A 668 -24.63 31.81 -26.38
C GLN A 668 -24.64 30.79 -25.23
N LEU A 669 -25.69 30.79 -24.41
CA LEU A 669 -25.85 29.81 -23.34
C LEU A 669 -25.96 28.39 -23.90
N PHE A 670 -26.71 28.21 -25.00
CA PHE A 670 -26.78 26.93 -25.72
C PHE A 670 -25.38 26.41 -26.09
N GLN A 671 -24.55 27.25 -26.72
CA GLN A 671 -23.20 26.85 -27.15
C GLN A 671 -22.28 26.51 -25.98
N GLN A 672 -22.36 27.25 -24.87
CA GLN A 672 -21.56 26.97 -23.68
C GLN A 672 -21.94 25.62 -23.04
N LEU A 673 -23.25 25.39 -22.86
CA LEU A 673 -23.74 24.11 -22.33
C LEU A 673 -23.42 22.95 -23.27
N HIS A 674 -23.63 23.11 -24.59
CA HIS A 674 -23.28 22.09 -25.57
C HIS A 674 -21.80 21.68 -25.48
N ARG A 675 -20.88 22.64 -25.40
CA ARG A 675 -19.44 22.37 -25.25
C ARG A 675 -19.14 21.67 -23.94
N LEU A 676 -19.69 22.13 -22.82
CA LEU A 676 -19.50 21.48 -21.52
C LEU A 676 -19.95 20.01 -21.57
N LEU A 677 -21.13 19.74 -22.13
CA LEU A 677 -21.65 18.38 -22.27
C LEU A 677 -20.84 17.50 -23.23
N LEU A 678 -20.18 18.11 -24.22
CA LEU A 678 -19.28 17.42 -25.13
C LEU A 678 -17.96 17.06 -24.44
N ASP A 679 -17.36 18.02 -23.74
CA ASP A 679 -16.02 17.92 -23.16
C ASP A 679 -15.98 17.03 -21.90
N THR A 680 -17.11 16.92 -21.20
CA THR A 680 -17.22 16.17 -19.93
C THR A 680 -17.78 14.76 -20.08
N HIS A 681 -18.25 14.36 -21.27
CA HIS A 681 -18.71 12.99 -21.50
C HIS A 681 -17.48 12.09 -21.75
N THR A 682 -16.86 11.63 -20.67
CA THR A 682 -15.58 10.89 -20.69
C THR A 682 -15.76 9.39 -20.87
N SER A 683 -16.91 8.82 -20.48
CA SER A 683 -17.16 7.37 -20.57
C SER A 683 -18.32 7.07 -21.50
N ILE A 684 -18.05 6.40 -22.64
CA ILE A 684 -19.10 5.97 -23.58
C ILE A 684 -19.52 4.54 -23.28
N PHE A 685 -20.81 4.35 -23.01
CA PHE A 685 -21.38 3.03 -22.78
C PHE A 685 -21.88 2.37 -24.07
N SER A 686 -21.72 1.06 -24.16
CA SER A 686 -22.47 0.24 -25.09
C SER A 686 -23.95 0.21 -24.68
N TYR A 687 -24.84 -0.22 -25.57
CA TYR A 687 -26.25 -0.39 -25.20
C TYR A 687 -26.42 -1.45 -24.10
N ALA A 688 -25.68 -2.57 -24.17
CA ALA A 688 -25.75 -3.62 -23.15
C ALA A 688 -25.25 -3.11 -21.80
N SER A 689 -24.10 -2.42 -21.79
CA SER A 689 -23.55 -1.82 -20.56
C SER A 689 -24.49 -0.76 -19.97
N SER A 690 -25.15 0.03 -20.81
CA SER A 690 -26.14 1.03 -20.38
C SER A 690 -27.30 0.37 -19.63
N ARG A 691 -27.86 -0.73 -20.17
CA ARG A 691 -28.94 -1.49 -19.51
C ARG A 691 -28.53 -1.94 -18.12
N ALA A 692 -27.33 -2.51 -17.99
CA ALA A 692 -26.81 -2.96 -16.69
C ALA A 692 -26.70 -1.81 -15.67
N GLN A 693 -26.25 -0.61 -16.08
CA GLN A 693 -26.19 0.55 -15.18
C GLN A 693 -27.59 1.06 -14.78
N LEU A 694 -28.55 1.05 -15.71
CA LEU A 694 -29.94 1.43 -15.44
C LEU A 694 -30.55 0.50 -14.39
N TYR A 695 -30.45 -0.82 -14.59
CA TYR A 695 -31.07 -1.79 -13.68
C TYR A 695 -30.43 -1.83 -12.29
N SER A 696 -29.11 -1.64 -12.20
CA SER A 696 -28.37 -1.83 -10.94
C SER A 696 -28.24 -0.58 -10.07
N GLY A 697 -28.54 0.61 -10.60
CA GLY A 697 -28.33 1.86 -9.87
C GLY A 697 -29.14 3.02 -10.41
N VAL A 698 -28.91 3.39 -11.67
CA VAL A 698 -29.39 4.70 -12.20
C VAL A 698 -30.90 4.84 -12.12
N ASP A 699 -31.69 3.81 -12.47
CA ASP A 699 -33.15 3.89 -12.54
C ASP A 699 -33.85 3.40 -11.26
N LEU A 700 -33.09 3.03 -10.23
CA LEU A 700 -33.66 2.57 -8.97
C LEU A 700 -34.42 3.70 -8.29
N ARG A 701 -35.58 3.37 -7.73
CA ARG A 701 -36.39 4.28 -6.90
C ARG A 701 -36.00 4.13 -5.44
N GLU A 702 -36.52 5.04 -4.60
CA GLU A 702 -36.33 5.05 -3.15
C GLU A 702 -36.65 3.72 -2.45
N ASN A 703 -37.51 2.90 -3.06
CA ASN A 703 -37.92 1.59 -2.55
C ASN A 703 -37.05 0.42 -3.06
N GLY A 704 -35.99 0.70 -3.83
CA GLY A 704 -35.09 -0.31 -4.39
C GLY A 704 -35.63 -1.07 -5.61
N ASN A 705 -36.78 -0.66 -6.15
CA ASN A 705 -37.37 -1.21 -7.37
C ASN A 705 -37.21 -0.26 -8.56
N LEU A 706 -37.40 -0.79 -9.77
CA LEU A 706 -37.42 -0.01 -11.00
C LEU A 706 -38.85 0.38 -11.36
N HIS A 707 -39.03 1.50 -12.04
CA HIS A 707 -40.35 1.94 -12.51
C HIS A 707 -40.31 2.18 -14.02
N SER A 708 -41.29 1.66 -14.74
CA SER A 708 -41.46 1.97 -16.17
C SER A 708 -41.73 3.46 -16.39
N LEU A 709 -41.08 4.05 -17.39
CA LEU A 709 -41.26 5.45 -17.77
C LEU A 709 -42.72 5.77 -18.09
N TYR A 710 -43.31 4.99 -19.00
CA TYR A 710 -44.62 5.34 -19.56
C TYR A 710 -45.79 4.83 -18.73
N SER A 711 -45.67 3.67 -18.08
CA SER A 711 -46.76 3.09 -17.29
C SER A 711 -46.69 3.35 -15.79
N GLY A 712 -45.51 3.73 -15.29
CA GLY A 712 -45.27 3.86 -13.85
C GLY A 712 -45.28 2.53 -13.08
N LYS A 713 -45.44 1.38 -13.75
CA LYS A 713 -45.42 0.07 -13.10
C LYS A 713 -44.08 -0.21 -12.44
N THR A 714 -44.14 -0.78 -11.24
CA THR A 714 -42.97 -1.25 -10.49
C THR A 714 -42.49 -2.59 -11.06
N LEU A 715 -41.17 -2.71 -11.21
CA LEU A 715 -40.46 -3.83 -11.82
C LEU A 715 -39.35 -4.30 -10.87
N ASP A 716 -39.10 -5.61 -10.84
CA ASP A 716 -37.99 -6.18 -10.07
C ASP A 716 -36.67 -6.06 -10.85
N ALA A 717 -35.70 -5.38 -10.25
CA ALA A 717 -34.40 -5.11 -10.85
C ALA A 717 -33.57 -6.39 -11.06
N GLU A 718 -33.63 -7.31 -10.10
CA GLU A 718 -32.83 -8.53 -10.12
C GLU A 718 -33.29 -9.47 -11.23
N GLN A 719 -34.61 -9.69 -11.35
CA GLN A 719 -35.20 -10.45 -12.44
C GLN A 719 -34.81 -9.86 -13.81
N LEU A 720 -34.87 -8.53 -13.97
CA LEU A 720 -34.51 -7.87 -15.22
C LEU A 720 -33.05 -8.07 -15.60
N ILE A 721 -32.13 -7.93 -14.64
CA ILE A 721 -30.71 -8.20 -14.84
C ILE A 721 -30.53 -9.64 -15.32
N GLN A 722 -31.09 -10.63 -14.59
CA GLN A 722 -30.94 -12.04 -14.92
C GLN A 722 -31.51 -12.39 -16.31
N GLU A 723 -32.69 -11.89 -16.66
CA GLU A 723 -33.32 -12.13 -17.97
C GLU A 723 -32.53 -11.51 -19.12
N ASP A 724 -32.00 -10.29 -18.93
CA ASP A 724 -31.23 -9.57 -19.94
C ASP A 724 -29.93 -10.32 -20.29
N PHE A 725 -29.17 -10.71 -19.26
CA PHE A 725 -27.94 -11.49 -19.42
C PHE A 725 -28.20 -12.88 -20.00
N ARG A 726 -29.25 -13.58 -19.53
CA ARG A 726 -29.66 -14.87 -20.10
C ARG A 726 -29.94 -14.76 -21.59
N THR A 727 -30.55 -13.67 -22.02
CA THR A 727 -30.91 -13.50 -23.42
C THR A 727 -29.71 -13.15 -24.28
N GLU A 728 -28.78 -12.34 -23.76
CA GLU A 728 -27.51 -12.08 -24.44
C GLU A 728 -26.69 -13.37 -24.59
N GLN A 729 -26.67 -14.23 -23.57
CA GLN A 729 -26.05 -15.55 -23.64
C GLN A 729 -26.68 -16.42 -24.73
N LEU A 730 -28.01 -16.54 -24.76
CA LEU A 730 -28.71 -17.30 -25.81
C LEU A 730 -28.45 -16.74 -27.21
N ARG A 731 -28.32 -15.42 -27.34
CA ARG A 731 -27.95 -14.75 -28.59
C ARG A 731 -26.55 -15.17 -29.03
N GLN A 732 -25.58 -15.11 -28.13
CA GLN A 732 -24.19 -15.50 -28.41
C GLN A 732 -24.07 -16.98 -28.79
N GLU A 733 -24.72 -17.88 -28.04
CA GLU A 733 -24.75 -19.32 -28.32
C GLU A 733 -25.34 -19.61 -29.71
N PHE A 734 -26.43 -18.93 -30.07
CA PHE A 734 -27.01 -19.07 -31.40
C PHE A 734 -26.11 -18.53 -32.51
N MET A 735 -25.52 -17.35 -32.33
CA MET A 735 -24.57 -16.79 -33.31
C MET A 735 -23.35 -17.70 -33.49
N ALA A 736 -22.84 -18.29 -32.42
CA ALA A 736 -21.77 -19.30 -32.48
C ALA A 736 -22.22 -20.55 -33.24
N SER A 737 -23.45 -21.03 -32.99
CA SER A 737 -24.01 -22.18 -33.71
C SER A 737 -24.20 -21.92 -35.21
N LEU A 738 -24.60 -20.70 -35.59
CA LEU A 738 -24.73 -20.23 -36.97
C LEU A 738 -23.38 -20.26 -37.70
N ALA A 739 -22.33 -19.77 -37.04
CA ALA A 739 -20.97 -19.74 -37.57
C ALA A 739 -20.40 -21.15 -37.83
N LEU A 740 -20.83 -22.15 -37.05
CA LEU A 740 -20.37 -23.55 -37.15
C LEU A 740 -21.17 -24.40 -38.16
N HIS A 741 -22.48 -24.18 -38.28
CA HIS A 741 -23.37 -25.11 -39.00
C HIS A 741 -24.00 -24.58 -40.28
N GLY A 742 -23.92 -23.27 -40.56
CA GLY A 742 -24.39 -22.67 -41.81
C GLY A 742 -25.91 -22.73 -42.01
N GLN A 743 -26.51 -21.54 -42.21
CA GLN A 743 -27.94 -21.30 -42.47
C GLN A 743 -28.92 -21.74 -41.35
N ALA A 744 -29.06 -20.89 -40.34
CA ALA A 744 -30.33 -20.74 -39.62
C ALA A 744 -30.92 -19.35 -39.92
N ASN A 745 -32.25 -19.23 -39.85
CA ASN A 745 -32.96 -17.98 -40.08
C ASN A 745 -32.66 -17.00 -38.93
N GLU A 746 -31.69 -16.12 -39.13
CA GLU A 746 -31.28 -15.11 -38.14
C GLU A 746 -32.45 -14.21 -37.75
N GLU A 747 -33.26 -13.76 -38.71
CA GLU A 747 -34.43 -12.91 -38.44
C GLU A 747 -35.46 -13.65 -37.57
N GLY A 748 -35.80 -14.89 -37.90
CA GLY A 748 -36.76 -15.68 -37.12
C GLY A 748 -36.27 -16.02 -35.70
N PHE A 749 -34.96 -16.14 -35.50
CA PHE A 749 -34.40 -16.33 -34.16
C PHE A 749 -34.34 -15.03 -33.36
N GLN A 750 -34.02 -13.90 -34.00
CA GLN A 750 -34.11 -12.59 -33.36
C GLN A 750 -35.55 -12.30 -32.92
N GLU A 751 -36.55 -12.57 -33.75
CA GLU A 751 -37.97 -12.44 -33.38
C GLU A 751 -38.32 -13.34 -32.17
N MET A 752 -37.87 -14.60 -32.17
CA MET A 752 -38.09 -15.53 -31.05
C MET A 752 -37.40 -15.07 -29.75
N LEU A 753 -36.17 -14.53 -29.83
CA LEU A 753 -35.50 -13.95 -28.66
C LEU A 753 -36.21 -12.69 -28.17
N GLU A 754 -36.59 -11.81 -29.09
CA GLU A 754 -37.35 -10.60 -28.79
C GLU A 754 -38.68 -10.94 -28.11
N GLU A 755 -39.42 -11.95 -28.58
CA GLU A 755 -40.66 -12.45 -27.96
C GLU A 755 -40.49 -12.93 -26.50
N LYS A 756 -39.30 -13.40 -26.12
CA LYS A 756 -39.01 -13.82 -24.74
C LYS A 756 -38.77 -12.65 -23.78
N PHE A 757 -38.53 -11.43 -24.28
CA PHE A 757 -38.39 -10.25 -23.43
C PHE A 757 -39.75 -9.67 -23.05
N VAL A 758 -40.00 -9.52 -21.76
CA VAL A 758 -41.17 -8.77 -21.24
C VAL A 758 -40.86 -7.26 -21.18
N TYR A 759 -39.58 -6.88 -21.04
CA TYR A 759 -39.13 -5.51 -20.78
C TYR A 759 -37.99 -5.09 -21.70
N ASN A 760 -37.84 -3.79 -21.93
CA ASN A 760 -36.75 -3.22 -22.69
C ASN A 760 -36.33 -1.83 -22.14
N VAL A 761 -35.25 -1.28 -22.69
CA VAL A 761 -34.86 0.09 -22.40
C VAL A 761 -35.41 1.01 -23.49
N GLU A 762 -36.18 2.00 -23.07
CA GLU A 762 -36.73 3.03 -23.92
C GLU A 762 -35.62 4.01 -24.33
N HIS A 763 -35.47 4.22 -25.63
CA HIS A 763 -34.77 5.38 -26.16
C HIS A 763 -35.78 6.51 -26.34
N VAL A 764 -35.84 7.43 -25.38
CA VAL A 764 -36.81 8.54 -25.38
C VAL A 764 -36.71 9.37 -26.66
N VAL A 765 -35.50 9.54 -27.18
CA VAL A 765 -35.27 9.91 -28.57
C VAL A 765 -35.11 8.62 -29.38
N PRO A 766 -36.05 8.26 -30.28
CA PRO A 766 -36.03 6.95 -30.94
C PRO A 766 -34.75 6.73 -31.76
N GLN A 767 -34.13 5.55 -31.65
CA GLN A 767 -32.86 5.27 -32.34
C GLN A 767 -32.90 5.46 -33.87
N SER A 768 -34.07 5.24 -34.48
CA SER A 768 -34.30 5.47 -35.91
C SER A 768 -34.16 6.94 -36.34
N TRP A 769 -34.17 7.88 -35.38
CA TRP A 769 -34.03 9.31 -35.66
C TRP A 769 -32.58 9.75 -35.79
N PHE A 770 -31.61 8.96 -35.31
CA PHE A 770 -30.17 9.25 -35.33
C PHE A 770 -29.30 8.09 -35.85
N GLN A 771 -29.89 7.17 -36.63
CA GLN A 771 -29.20 5.99 -37.22
C GLN A 771 -28.56 5.03 -36.20
N LYS A 772 -29.07 4.96 -34.97
CA LYS A 772 -28.50 4.10 -33.91
C LYS A 772 -27.00 4.39 -33.65
N ALA A 773 -26.50 5.57 -34.01
CA ALA A 773 -25.09 5.90 -33.93
C ALA A 773 -24.62 6.10 -32.47
N SER A 774 -23.41 5.66 -32.15
CA SER A 774 -22.73 5.98 -30.90
C SER A 774 -22.15 7.41 -30.94
N PRO A 775 -22.04 8.13 -29.81
CA PRO A 775 -22.37 7.70 -28.44
C PRO A 775 -23.87 7.74 -28.09
N MET A 776 -24.73 8.36 -28.93
CA MET A 776 -26.15 8.58 -28.62
C MET A 776 -26.89 7.30 -28.22
N LYS A 777 -26.57 6.15 -28.82
CA LYS A 777 -27.25 4.87 -28.52
C LYS A 777 -27.13 4.44 -27.04
N GLY A 778 -26.04 4.79 -26.36
CA GLY A 778 -25.72 4.39 -24.98
C GLY A 778 -25.66 5.55 -23.99
N ASP A 779 -26.11 6.76 -24.35
CA ASP A 779 -26.13 7.88 -23.41
C ASP A 779 -27.31 7.75 -22.43
N LEU A 780 -27.00 7.45 -21.17
CA LEU A 780 -27.95 7.18 -20.09
C LEU A 780 -28.96 8.32 -19.84
N HIS A 781 -28.65 9.56 -20.23
CA HIS A 781 -29.55 10.71 -20.01
C HIS A 781 -30.86 10.66 -20.83
N HIS A 782 -30.97 9.79 -21.84
CA HIS A 782 -32.23 9.57 -22.57
C HIS A 782 -32.68 8.10 -22.63
N LEU A 783 -32.10 7.27 -21.77
CA LEU A 783 -32.47 5.85 -21.62
C LEU A 783 -33.24 5.63 -20.33
N TYR A 784 -34.38 4.94 -20.41
CA TYR A 784 -35.23 4.66 -19.26
C TYR A 784 -35.78 3.22 -19.31
N ILE A 785 -36.08 2.64 -18.16
CA ILE A 785 -36.79 1.34 -18.12
C ILE A 785 -38.20 1.48 -18.70
N CYS A 786 -38.63 0.51 -19.51
CA CYS A 786 -39.98 0.47 -20.07
C CYS A 786 -40.40 -0.98 -20.36
N GLU A 787 -41.70 -1.28 -20.30
CA GLU A 787 -42.17 -2.56 -20.79
C GLU A 787 -42.06 -2.63 -22.30
N LYS A 788 -41.73 -3.82 -22.82
CA LYS A 788 -41.66 -4.04 -24.26
C LYS A 788 -42.95 -3.63 -24.95
N GLU A 789 -44.10 -3.89 -24.33
CA GLU A 789 -45.41 -3.51 -24.86
C GLU A 789 -45.60 -1.99 -24.99
N CYS A 790 -45.20 -1.22 -23.97
CA CYS A 790 -45.33 0.23 -23.96
C CYS A 790 -44.32 0.89 -24.89
N ASN A 791 -43.07 0.44 -24.90
CA ASN A 791 -42.05 0.90 -25.85
C ASN A 791 -42.46 0.57 -27.30
N SER A 792 -42.93 -0.66 -27.58
CA SER A 792 -43.42 -1.03 -28.91
C SER A 792 -44.64 -0.21 -29.32
N TYR A 793 -45.53 0.11 -28.37
CA TYR A 793 -46.69 0.97 -28.62
C TYR A 793 -46.30 2.42 -28.93
N ARG A 794 -45.33 2.96 -28.18
CA ARG A 794 -44.69 4.27 -28.40
C ARG A 794 -43.97 4.36 -29.73
N SER A 795 -43.24 3.32 -30.12
CA SER A 795 -42.49 3.22 -31.38
C SER A 795 -41.62 4.47 -31.64
N ASN A 796 -41.60 5.01 -32.86
CA ASN A 796 -40.86 6.22 -33.23
C ASN A 796 -41.77 7.45 -33.43
N ILE A 797 -42.92 7.48 -32.76
CA ILE A 797 -43.99 8.47 -32.91
C ILE A 797 -43.70 9.73 -32.09
N PRO A 798 -43.74 10.93 -32.68
CA PRO A 798 -43.56 12.19 -31.95
C PRO A 798 -44.49 12.35 -30.74
N TYR A 799 -43.97 12.98 -29.67
CA TYR A 799 -44.75 13.34 -28.50
C TYR A 799 -45.84 14.37 -28.83
N TYR A 800 -46.96 14.28 -28.14
CA TYR A 800 -48.13 15.14 -28.29
C TYR A 800 -48.92 15.21 -26.98
N ASP A 801 -49.74 16.26 -26.80
CA ASP A 801 -50.67 16.42 -25.67
C ASP A 801 -52.11 16.43 -26.20
N PHE A 802 -52.88 15.39 -25.92
CA PHE A 802 -54.28 15.27 -26.31
C PHE A 802 -55.17 15.95 -25.27
N ALA A 803 -55.87 17.01 -25.68
CA ALA A 803 -56.86 17.69 -24.84
C ALA A 803 -58.01 16.77 -24.37
N ASP A 804 -58.23 15.63 -25.04
CA ASP A 804 -59.24 14.62 -24.74
C ASP A 804 -58.64 13.33 -24.15
N TYR A 805 -57.43 13.37 -23.56
CA TYR A 805 -56.88 12.19 -22.91
C TYR A 805 -57.60 11.90 -21.58
N ASN A 806 -58.18 10.71 -21.46
CA ASN A 806 -58.74 10.17 -20.23
C ASN A 806 -58.19 8.73 -20.05
N PRO A 807 -57.31 8.48 -19.06
CA PRO A 807 -56.71 7.17 -18.80
C PRO A 807 -57.72 6.04 -18.57
N GLU A 808 -58.91 6.34 -18.06
CA GLU A 808 -59.93 5.35 -17.69
C GLU A 808 -60.83 4.93 -18.88
N ALA A 809 -60.72 5.58 -20.05
CA ALA A 809 -61.57 5.31 -21.20
C ALA A 809 -60.98 4.21 -22.11
N TYR A 810 -61.48 2.98 -22.02
CA TYR A 810 -61.06 1.88 -22.92
C TYR A 810 -61.49 2.15 -24.38
N ARG A 811 -60.53 2.51 -25.26
CA ARG A 811 -60.69 2.66 -26.72
C ARG A 811 -59.45 2.10 -27.41
N GLU A 812 -59.56 1.63 -28.67
CA GLU A 812 -58.41 1.10 -29.46
C GLU A 812 -57.20 2.07 -29.56
N THR A 813 -57.41 3.37 -29.31
CA THR A 813 -56.40 4.44 -29.30
C THR A 813 -55.71 4.66 -27.95
N ILE A 814 -56.11 3.92 -26.91
CA ILE A 814 -55.57 3.99 -25.55
C ILE A 814 -55.19 2.55 -25.18
N ARG A 815 -53.89 2.30 -24.99
CA ARG A 815 -53.44 1.01 -24.43
C ARG A 815 -53.36 1.20 -22.93
N ASN A 816 -54.22 0.50 -22.18
CA ASN A 816 -54.32 0.63 -20.72
C ASN A 816 -52.91 0.71 -20.12
N GLU A 817 -52.69 1.79 -19.37
CA GLU A 817 -51.47 2.10 -18.62
C GLU A 817 -50.27 2.62 -19.43
N CYS A 818 -50.16 2.49 -20.76
CA CYS A 818 -48.97 2.99 -21.49
C CYS A 818 -49.08 4.46 -21.96
N GLY A 819 -50.27 4.89 -22.38
CA GLY A 819 -50.45 6.17 -23.08
C GLY A 819 -51.53 6.14 -24.15
N LYS A 820 -51.70 7.29 -24.82
CA LYS A 820 -52.61 7.46 -25.95
C LYS A 820 -51.85 7.69 -27.25
N ARG A 821 -52.33 7.05 -28.32
CA ARG A 821 -51.78 7.17 -29.67
C ARG A 821 -52.82 7.72 -30.65
N GLY A 822 -52.41 8.70 -31.44
CA GLY A 822 -53.16 9.28 -32.55
C GLY A 822 -52.50 8.92 -33.89
N GLY A 823 -52.77 7.71 -34.40
CA GLY A 823 -52.14 7.22 -35.63
C GLY A 823 -50.62 7.07 -35.48
N THR A 824 -49.84 7.29 -36.54
CA THR A 824 -48.37 7.16 -36.53
C THR A 824 -47.63 8.48 -36.23
N ILE A 825 -48.36 9.53 -35.82
CA ILE A 825 -47.82 10.90 -35.75
C ILE A 825 -47.94 11.58 -34.38
N ARG A 826 -48.72 11.03 -33.44
CA ARG A 826 -48.95 11.62 -32.11
C ARG A 826 -48.98 10.55 -31.03
N PHE A 827 -48.23 10.77 -29.96
CA PHE A 827 -48.23 9.92 -28.78
C PHE A 827 -48.13 10.75 -27.50
N GLU A 828 -48.99 10.46 -26.54
CA GLU A 828 -48.95 11.05 -25.20
C GLU A 828 -48.74 9.91 -24.19
N PRO A 829 -47.69 9.94 -23.36
CA PRO A 829 -47.48 8.91 -22.35
C PRO A 829 -48.44 9.11 -21.16
N GLU A 830 -48.79 8.02 -20.50
CA GLU A 830 -49.58 8.04 -19.25
C GLU A 830 -48.76 8.65 -18.10
N SER A 831 -47.52 8.21 -17.96
CA SER A 831 -46.53 8.68 -16.97
C SER A 831 -45.24 9.18 -17.67
N GLY A 832 -44.41 9.93 -16.94
CA GLY A 832 -43.06 10.26 -17.41
C GLY A 832 -42.96 11.43 -18.38
N LYS A 833 -43.98 12.30 -18.47
CA LYS A 833 -43.97 13.49 -19.36
C LYS A 833 -42.80 14.44 -19.06
N GLY A 834 -42.50 14.69 -17.78
CA GLY A 834 -41.41 15.57 -17.36
C GLY A 834 -40.03 15.00 -17.67
N GLU A 835 -39.82 13.73 -17.34
CA GLU A 835 -38.61 12.97 -17.64
C GLU A 835 -38.35 12.91 -19.15
N ALA A 836 -39.39 12.58 -19.94
CA ALA A 836 -39.30 12.55 -21.39
C ALA A 836 -38.97 13.94 -21.97
N ALA A 837 -39.58 15.00 -21.45
CA ALA A 837 -39.28 16.37 -21.88
C ALA A 837 -37.82 16.74 -21.66
N ARG A 838 -37.31 16.54 -20.44
CA ARG A 838 -35.92 16.87 -20.09
C ARG A 838 -34.90 16.01 -20.83
N ALA A 839 -35.19 14.73 -21.08
CA ALA A 839 -34.34 13.85 -21.86
C ALA A 839 -34.25 14.28 -23.34
N VAL A 840 -35.36 14.65 -23.97
CA VAL A 840 -35.34 15.16 -25.36
C VAL A 840 -34.64 16.52 -25.44
N LEU A 841 -34.93 17.45 -24.54
CA LEU A 841 -34.29 18.77 -24.51
C LEU A 841 -32.78 18.65 -24.25
N TYR A 842 -32.35 17.77 -23.34
CA TYR A 842 -30.94 17.41 -23.15
C TYR A 842 -30.32 16.87 -24.45
N PHE A 843 -31.01 15.96 -25.15
CA PHE A 843 -30.51 15.40 -26.40
C PHE A 843 -30.29 16.49 -27.46
N LEU A 844 -31.17 17.49 -27.54
CA LEU A 844 -30.99 18.64 -28.43
C LEU A 844 -29.76 19.48 -28.06
N LEU A 845 -29.50 19.67 -26.76
CA LEU A 845 -28.29 20.37 -26.27
C LEU A 845 -27.02 19.57 -26.54
N ARG A 846 -27.02 18.27 -26.26
CA ARG A 846 -25.85 17.41 -26.39
C ARG A 846 -25.52 17.08 -27.84
N TYR A 847 -26.55 16.90 -28.69
CA TYR A 847 -26.45 16.37 -30.05
C TYR A 847 -27.15 17.26 -31.09
N PRO A 848 -26.77 18.55 -31.20
CA PRO A 848 -27.41 19.47 -32.14
C PRO A 848 -27.34 18.93 -33.58
N GLY A 849 -28.48 18.96 -34.27
CA GLY A 849 -28.59 18.56 -35.67
C GLY A 849 -28.49 17.05 -35.95
N LYS A 850 -28.47 16.17 -34.93
CA LYS A 850 -28.37 14.71 -35.15
C LYS A 850 -29.69 14.02 -35.47
N ILE A 851 -30.83 14.67 -35.21
CA ILE A 851 -32.16 14.16 -35.56
C ILE A 851 -32.41 14.38 -37.07
N GLN A 852 -32.52 13.30 -37.83
CA GLN A 852 -32.55 13.34 -39.31
C GLN A 852 -33.78 13.99 -39.95
N LYS A 853 -34.90 14.09 -39.23
CA LYS A 853 -36.12 14.70 -39.77
C LYS A 853 -36.54 15.87 -38.90
N GLN A 854 -36.44 17.07 -39.48
CA GLN A 854 -36.96 18.30 -38.89
C GLN A 854 -38.48 18.19 -38.66
N GLY A 855 -38.98 18.80 -37.59
CA GLY A 855 -40.40 18.80 -37.23
C GLY A 855 -40.90 17.55 -36.48
N ARG A 856 -40.02 16.63 -36.07
CA ARG A 856 -40.38 15.49 -35.19
C ARG A 856 -40.42 15.82 -33.71
N VAL A 857 -39.83 16.95 -33.32
CA VAL A 857 -39.74 17.40 -31.93
C VAL A 857 -40.49 18.71 -31.83
N ASP A 858 -41.52 18.75 -30.98
CA ASP A 858 -42.24 19.97 -30.63
C ASP A 858 -41.60 20.58 -29.38
N ILE A 859 -40.73 21.57 -29.57
CA ILE A 859 -39.99 22.19 -28.47
C ILE A 859 -40.94 22.88 -27.49
N ASN A 860 -42.00 23.54 -27.98
CA ASN A 860 -42.94 24.25 -27.12
C ASN A 860 -43.67 23.29 -26.18
N LEU A 861 -44.11 22.14 -26.71
CA LEU A 861 -44.71 21.08 -25.92
C LEU A 861 -43.76 20.61 -24.80
N LEU A 862 -42.48 20.36 -25.12
CA LEU A 862 -41.51 19.88 -24.14
C LEU A 862 -41.19 20.93 -23.08
N LEU A 863 -41.16 22.21 -23.44
CA LEU A 863 -41.01 23.31 -22.49
C LEU A 863 -42.23 23.42 -21.56
N ASP A 864 -43.44 23.23 -22.09
CA ASP A 864 -44.66 23.19 -21.29
C ASP A 864 -44.68 21.98 -20.33
N TRP A 865 -44.30 20.80 -20.81
CA TRP A 865 -44.17 19.61 -19.96
C TRP A 865 -43.09 19.77 -18.89
N HIS A 866 -41.92 20.32 -19.22
CA HIS A 866 -40.87 20.61 -18.24
C HIS A 866 -41.36 21.56 -17.14
N LYS A 867 -42.13 22.58 -17.50
CA LYS A 867 -42.69 23.55 -16.55
C LYS A 867 -43.79 22.95 -15.67
N ASN A 868 -44.69 22.14 -16.25
CA ASN A 868 -45.84 21.58 -15.56
C ASN A 868 -45.51 20.32 -14.74
N HIS A 869 -44.39 19.66 -15.05
CA HIS A 869 -43.89 18.48 -14.34
C HIS A 869 -42.51 18.78 -13.72
N PRO A 870 -42.47 19.31 -12.48
CA PRO A 870 -41.22 19.64 -11.79
C PRO A 870 -40.24 18.47 -11.68
N VAL A 871 -38.97 18.80 -11.55
CA VAL A 871 -37.89 17.81 -11.35
C VAL A 871 -38.14 17.03 -10.06
N THR A 872 -38.16 15.70 -10.18
CA THR A 872 -38.38 14.77 -9.07
C THR A 872 -37.07 14.39 -8.37
N LEU A 873 -37.17 13.82 -7.17
CA LEU A 873 -35.99 13.31 -6.44
C LEU A 873 -35.27 12.19 -7.23
N HIS A 874 -36.03 11.32 -7.89
CA HIS A 874 -35.50 10.29 -8.77
C HIS A 874 -34.69 10.86 -9.94
N GLU A 875 -35.12 11.97 -10.53
CA GLU A 875 -34.35 12.61 -11.60
C GLU A 875 -33.03 13.21 -11.11
N LYS A 876 -33.01 13.77 -9.90
CA LYS A 876 -31.77 14.24 -9.27
C LYS A 876 -30.82 13.09 -8.95
N HIS A 877 -31.35 12.00 -8.39
CA HIS A 877 -30.61 10.75 -8.17
C HIS A 877 -29.98 10.25 -9.47
N ARG A 878 -30.78 10.11 -10.53
CA ARG A 878 -30.32 9.69 -11.86
C ARG A 878 -29.22 10.60 -12.38
N ASN A 879 -29.42 11.92 -12.30
CA ASN A 879 -28.47 12.87 -12.85
C ASN A 879 -27.10 12.76 -12.16
N GLN A 880 -27.10 12.61 -10.83
CA GLN A 880 -25.89 12.38 -10.05
C GLN A 880 -25.25 11.02 -10.34
N ALA A 881 -26.04 9.94 -10.44
CA ALA A 881 -25.55 8.61 -10.77
C ALA A 881 -24.93 8.56 -12.17
N ILE A 882 -25.58 9.18 -13.16
CA ILE A 882 -25.07 9.29 -14.53
C ILE A 882 -23.81 10.15 -14.56
N TYR A 883 -23.75 11.24 -13.78
CA TYR A 883 -22.54 12.05 -13.67
C TYR A 883 -21.33 11.23 -13.20
N ALA A 884 -21.50 10.41 -12.17
CA ALA A 884 -20.44 9.54 -11.66
C ALA A 884 -19.97 8.48 -12.68
N LEU A 885 -20.85 8.05 -13.60
CA LEU A 885 -20.57 7.01 -14.60
C LEU A 885 -20.04 7.56 -15.93
N GLN A 886 -20.69 8.59 -16.49
CA GLN A 886 -20.43 9.17 -17.81
C GLN A 886 -19.58 10.45 -17.78
N GLY A 887 -19.51 11.13 -16.64
CA GLY A 887 -18.83 12.41 -16.45
C GLY A 887 -19.67 13.64 -16.80
N ASN A 888 -20.80 13.49 -17.50
CA ASN A 888 -21.65 14.62 -17.92
C ASN A 888 -23.01 14.66 -17.19
N ARG A 889 -23.58 15.86 -17.07
CA ARG A 889 -24.84 16.13 -16.33
C ARG A 889 -25.93 16.64 -17.25
N ASN A 890 -27.21 16.49 -16.89
CA ASN A 890 -28.33 17.13 -17.56
C ASN A 890 -28.64 18.50 -16.92
N PRO A 891 -28.33 19.63 -17.60
CA PRO A 891 -28.52 20.96 -17.01
C PRO A 891 -29.98 21.30 -16.71
N LEU A 892 -30.92 20.61 -17.34
CA LEU A 892 -32.36 20.84 -17.17
C LEU A 892 -32.91 20.17 -15.91
N ILE A 893 -32.15 19.25 -15.31
CA ILE A 893 -32.45 18.66 -14.01
C ILE A 893 -31.80 19.51 -12.89
N ASP A 894 -30.54 19.90 -13.08
CA ASP A 894 -29.77 20.66 -12.08
C ASP A 894 -30.27 22.12 -11.95
N LEU A 895 -30.55 22.77 -13.07
CA LEU A 895 -30.91 24.19 -13.17
C LEU A 895 -32.22 24.36 -13.96
N PRO A 896 -33.36 23.82 -13.50
CA PRO A 896 -34.60 23.78 -14.28
C PRO A 896 -35.12 25.17 -14.70
N GLU A 897 -34.74 26.24 -14.00
CA GLU A 897 -35.10 27.63 -14.29
C GLU A 897 -34.43 28.22 -15.54
N ILE A 898 -33.26 27.70 -15.94
CA ILE A 898 -32.50 28.28 -17.07
C ILE A 898 -33.08 27.87 -18.42
N VAL A 899 -33.98 26.88 -18.45
CA VAL A 899 -34.54 26.30 -19.70
C VAL A 899 -35.15 27.37 -20.61
N SER A 900 -35.80 28.38 -20.03
CA SER A 900 -36.46 29.48 -20.76
C SER A 900 -35.48 30.46 -21.41
N GLN A 901 -34.22 30.40 -20.98
CA GLN A 901 -33.13 31.23 -21.46
C GLN A 901 -32.29 30.53 -22.53
N ILE A 902 -32.54 29.24 -22.80
CA ILE A 902 -31.80 28.47 -23.80
C ILE A 902 -32.53 28.52 -25.13
N ASP A 903 -31.80 28.85 -26.20
CA ASP A 903 -32.32 28.80 -27.56
C ASP A 903 -32.12 27.40 -28.17
N PHE A 904 -33.18 26.57 -28.12
CA PHE A 904 -33.20 25.25 -28.75
C PHE A 904 -33.57 25.30 -30.25
N GLY A 905 -33.87 26.48 -30.78
CA GLY A 905 -34.50 26.68 -32.09
C GLY A 905 -33.60 26.39 -33.30
N GLY A 906 -32.28 26.49 -33.13
CA GLY A 906 -31.30 26.27 -34.20
C GLY A 906 -31.25 27.37 -35.25
#